data_AF-A0A2I0JIP2-F1
#
_entry.id   AF-A0A2I0JIP2-F1
#
_cell.length_a   1.000
_cell.length_b   1.000
_cell.length_c   1.000
_cell.angle_alpha   90.00
_cell.angle_beta   90.00
_cell.angle_gamma   90.00
#
_symmetry.space_group_name_H-M   'P 1'
#
loop_
_entity.id
_entity.type
_entity.pdbx_description
1 polymer ?
#
loop_
_entity_poly.entity_id
_entity_poly.type
_entity_poly.pdbx_seq_one_letter_code
_entity_poly.pdbx_strand_id
1 'polypeptide(L)'
;KDNVSNQREHVIHLLSNEQSRLFIPEVPDPKLDKAAVERVFQKSLDNYIKWCSYLGIQPVWSSLDAVTKEKKLLFVSLYFLIWGEAANIRFLPECLCYIFHHMAREMDEILRQQVAQQANSCSSESVASFLDQVIAPLYEVVAAEAANNDNGKAPHSTWRNYDDFNEFFWSLRCFELSWPWRKNCPFFQKPKPRTKLLLKTGGTGSKRRGKTSFVEHRTFLHLYHSFHRLWIFLVMMFQGLAVIAFNNGNFNSKTLRELLSLGPTFVIMKFIESVLDIIMMYGAYSTTRRLAIARIFLRSLWFSAASGFISFLYVKALQQPNPSDSAVYRLCVIVIAIYASLQFFLSFLMRIPFCHRLTNQCDHWPVIRFLRWMRQERYYVGRDMYERNRDFIKYMIFWVVILSAKFSFAYFLQIKPLVEPTRIIVEQNNIAYSWHDFVSKNNHNALTVATLWSPVIAIYLLDIHVFYTVFSAIWGFLLGARDRLGEIRSLESVHRDFEQFPGGFMDNLHVPLPGREKNRYGNQDVETSKVDAARFSPFWNEIVRNLREEDYISNLEMELLLMPKNSSKLPLVQWPLFLLGSKIFLAKDIAADYRELQDELWERISRDDYMKYAVEECFSTIKYILLEILEGEGRMWVERIYEDIEASIKKKSIQIDFKLNKLSLVISRLTALLGLLKEAETPDSDNGAVKAVQDLYDVVRHDVLSINMRENYETWNLLSKARNEGRLFSDLKWPKDPELKLQVKRLHSLLTIKDSAANIPKNLEAQRRLQFFTNSLFMEMPPAKAVREMLSFSVFTPYYSEIVLYSLSELQKKNEDGISILFYLQKIFPDEWKNFLARIGRDESALESELFDSPNESLELRFWASYRGQTLART
;
A
#
# COMPACT_ATOMS: atom_id res chain seq x y z
N LYS A 1 -24.56 31.23 -3.72
CA LYS A 1 -23.89 31.94 -2.59
C LYS A 1 -23.02 30.98 -1.79
N ASP A 2 -23.57 29.87 -1.31
CA ASP A 2 -22.82 28.88 -0.52
C ASP A 2 -21.64 28.29 -1.28
N ASN A 3 -21.80 27.97 -2.57
CA ASN A 3 -20.68 27.54 -3.42
C ASN A 3 -19.53 28.57 -3.44
N VAL A 4 -19.84 29.87 -3.56
CA VAL A 4 -18.81 30.93 -3.53
C VAL A 4 -18.08 30.95 -2.20
N SER A 5 -18.80 30.80 -1.08
CA SER A 5 -18.19 30.74 0.26
C SER A 5 -17.25 29.54 0.39
N ASN A 6 -17.72 28.36 -0.03
CA ASN A 6 -16.95 27.12 0.03
C ASN A 6 -15.70 27.17 -0.88
N GLN A 7 -15.83 27.66 -2.11
CA GLN A 7 -14.69 27.76 -3.02
C GLN A 7 -13.70 28.84 -2.58
N ARG A 8 -14.18 29.92 -1.95
CA ARG A 8 -13.30 30.93 -1.34
C ARG A 8 -12.44 30.30 -0.25
N GLU A 9 -13.05 29.58 0.68
CA GLU A 9 -12.33 28.86 1.75
C GLU A 9 -11.34 27.84 1.16
N HIS A 10 -11.78 27.05 0.17
CA HIS A 10 -10.93 26.08 -0.51
C HIS A 10 -9.71 26.72 -1.18
N VAL A 11 -9.88 27.81 -1.94
CA VAL A 11 -8.78 28.53 -2.58
C VAL A 11 -7.83 29.14 -1.53
N ILE A 12 -8.37 29.68 -0.43
CA ILE A 12 -7.55 30.19 0.69
C ILE A 12 -6.71 29.06 1.28
N HIS A 13 -7.27 27.88 1.55
CA HIS A 13 -6.50 26.73 2.05
C HIS A 13 -5.41 26.28 1.08
N LEU A 14 -5.72 26.19 -0.22
CA LEU A 14 -4.72 25.82 -1.23
C LEU A 14 -3.55 26.82 -1.26
N LEU A 15 -3.85 28.11 -1.18
CA LEU A 15 -2.84 29.16 -1.17
C LEU A 15 -2.03 29.18 0.13
N SER A 16 -2.68 29.06 1.29
CA SER A 16 -2.02 28.99 2.60
C SER A 16 -1.10 27.78 2.70
N ASN A 17 -1.51 26.63 2.15
CA ASN A 17 -0.70 25.42 2.09
C ASN A 17 0.53 25.57 1.19
N GLU A 18 0.41 26.22 0.03
CA GLU A 18 1.59 26.47 -0.82
C GLU A 18 2.48 27.58 -0.25
N GLN A 19 1.91 28.58 0.43
CA GLN A 19 2.65 29.64 1.11
C GLN A 19 3.48 29.09 2.27
N SER A 20 2.91 28.22 3.12
CA SER A 20 3.63 27.63 4.25
C SER A 20 4.82 26.77 3.81
N ARG A 21 4.74 26.16 2.62
CA ARG A 21 5.82 25.38 2.00
C ARG A 21 6.97 26.20 1.44
N LEU A 22 6.85 27.53 1.37
CA LEU A 22 7.95 28.39 0.94
C LEU A 22 8.93 28.70 2.08
N PHE A 23 8.64 28.29 3.32
CA PHE A 23 9.48 28.51 4.51
C PHE A 23 9.89 29.98 4.71
N ILE A 24 9.06 30.92 4.27
CA ILE A 24 9.30 32.35 4.45
C ILE A 24 9.05 32.69 5.93
N PRO A 25 9.99 33.35 6.64
CA PRO A 25 9.80 33.75 8.03
C PRO A 25 8.51 34.58 8.20
N GLU A 26 7.77 34.35 9.29
CA GLU A 26 6.54 35.09 9.59
C GLU A 26 6.86 36.57 9.81
N VAL A 27 6.44 37.41 8.86
CA VAL A 27 6.45 38.87 8.98
C VAL A 27 5.05 39.30 9.45
N PRO A 28 4.89 40.34 10.29
CA PRO A 28 3.60 40.79 10.83
C PRO A 28 2.48 41.06 9.80
N ASP A 29 2.81 41.27 8.52
CA ASP A 29 1.85 41.33 7.40
C ASP A 29 2.36 40.47 6.21
N PRO A 30 2.14 39.14 6.20
CA PRO A 30 2.65 38.29 5.16
C PRO A 30 1.88 38.52 3.85
N LYS A 31 2.49 39.24 2.90
CA LYS A 31 1.96 39.33 1.54
C LYS A 31 2.06 37.96 0.86
N LEU A 32 0.96 37.49 0.28
CA LEU A 32 0.93 36.23 -0.47
C LEU A 32 2.01 36.23 -1.57
N ASP A 33 2.84 35.19 -1.60
CA ASP A 33 3.97 35.10 -2.51
C ASP A 33 3.52 34.78 -3.95
N LYS A 34 4.21 35.35 -4.94
CA LYS A 34 3.89 35.13 -6.36
C LYS A 34 4.11 33.66 -6.76
N ALA A 35 5.12 33.00 -6.19
CA ALA A 35 5.43 31.60 -6.45
C ALA A 35 4.35 30.65 -5.91
N ALA A 36 3.76 30.95 -4.75
CA ALA A 36 2.64 30.17 -4.21
C ALA A 36 1.42 30.24 -5.16
N VAL A 37 1.07 31.45 -5.63
CA VAL A 37 0.00 31.65 -6.61
C VAL A 37 0.29 30.94 -7.93
N GLU A 38 1.53 31.01 -8.42
CA GLU A 38 1.94 30.34 -9.65
C GLU A 38 1.75 28.83 -9.58
N ARG A 39 2.17 28.20 -8.47
CA ARG A 39 2.03 26.75 -8.25
C ARG A 39 0.57 26.33 -8.22
N VAL A 40 -0.28 27.06 -7.48
CA VAL A 40 -1.72 26.76 -7.42
C VAL A 40 -2.36 26.94 -8.80
N PHE A 41 -2.00 28.00 -9.52
CA PHE A 41 -2.50 28.27 -10.88
C PHE A 41 -2.14 27.14 -11.85
N GLN A 42 -0.85 26.79 -11.94
CA GLN A 42 -0.38 25.73 -12.82
C GLN A 42 -1.01 24.39 -12.48
N LYS A 43 -1.11 24.05 -11.19
CA LYS A 43 -1.70 22.79 -10.75
C LYS A 43 -3.19 22.70 -11.02
N SER A 44 -3.94 23.79 -10.78
CA SER A 44 -5.40 23.80 -10.96
C SER A 44 -5.81 23.77 -12.43
N LEU A 45 -5.03 24.42 -13.31
CA LEU A 45 -5.32 24.53 -14.73
C LEU A 45 -4.45 23.65 -15.63
N ASP A 46 -3.67 22.72 -15.08
CA ASP A 46 -2.80 21.80 -15.82
C ASP A 46 -3.57 21.04 -16.91
N ASN A 47 -4.75 20.51 -16.56
CA ASN A 47 -5.60 19.81 -17.55
C ASN A 47 -6.07 20.75 -18.67
N TYR A 48 -6.40 22.00 -18.36
CA TYR A 48 -6.79 22.98 -19.37
C TYR A 48 -5.63 23.33 -20.32
N ILE A 49 -4.42 23.52 -19.78
CA ILE A 49 -3.22 23.79 -20.58
C ILE A 49 -2.93 22.61 -21.52
N LYS A 50 -3.02 21.37 -21.01
CA LYS A 50 -2.86 20.14 -21.79
C LYS A 50 -3.95 19.98 -22.85
N TRP A 51 -5.20 20.30 -22.53
CA TRP A 51 -6.32 20.28 -23.46
C TRP A 51 -6.12 21.27 -24.62
N CYS A 52 -5.72 22.51 -24.33
CA CYS A 52 -5.40 23.51 -25.35
C CYS A 52 -4.24 23.05 -26.25
N SER A 53 -3.14 22.57 -25.65
CA SER A 53 -1.99 22.04 -26.38
C SER A 53 -2.37 20.86 -27.29
N TYR A 54 -3.23 19.97 -26.82
CA TYR A 54 -3.70 18.83 -27.62
C TYR A 54 -4.53 19.26 -28.82
N LEU A 55 -5.47 20.19 -28.64
CA LEU A 55 -6.29 20.72 -29.73
C LEU A 55 -5.52 21.66 -30.68
N GLY A 56 -4.33 22.12 -30.28
CA GLY A 56 -3.56 23.11 -31.04
C GLY A 56 -4.18 24.51 -30.98
N ILE A 57 -4.89 24.83 -29.90
CA ILE A 57 -5.47 26.14 -29.65
C ILE A 57 -4.64 26.91 -28.62
N GLN A 58 -4.65 28.23 -28.72
CA GLN A 58 -4.01 29.08 -27.74
C GLN A 58 -4.85 29.10 -26.44
N PRO A 59 -4.23 28.97 -25.25
CA PRO A 59 -4.90 29.27 -23.99
C PRO A 59 -5.46 30.70 -23.95
N VAL A 60 -6.26 31.02 -22.93
CA VAL A 60 -6.87 32.36 -22.80
C VAL A 60 -5.81 33.45 -22.63
N TRP A 61 -4.63 33.07 -22.14
CA TRP A 61 -3.46 33.94 -21.99
C TRP A 61 -2.40 33.66 -23.07
N SER A 62 -1.66 34.71 -23.44
CA SER A 62 -0.58 34.64 -24.44
C SER A 62 0.72 34.07 -23.89
N SER A 63 1.13 34.49 -22.68
CA SER A 63 2.27 33.94 -21.95
C SER A 63 2.00 33.92 -20.44
N LEU A 64 2.57 32.93 -19.73
CA LEU A 64 2.42 32.79 -18.27
C LEU A 64 3.04 33.97 -17.49
N ASP A 65 4.08 34.59 -18.04
CA ASP A 65 4.78 35.73 -17.43
C ASP A 65 4.00 37.04 -17.58
N ALA A 66 3.15 37.17 -18.60
CA ALA A 66 2.32 38.35 -18.83
C ALA A 66 1.04 38.40 -17.97
N VAL A 67 0.69 37.31 -17.27
CA VAL A 67 -0.50 37.26 -16.42
C VAL A 67 -0.14 37.73 -15.00
N THR A 68 -0.80 38.80 -14.54
CA THR A 68 -0.63 39.33 -13.18
C THR A 68 -1.09 38.33 -12.11
N LYS A 69 -0.61 38.51 -10.88
CA LYS A 69 -0.95 37.63 -9.74
C LYS A 69 -2.46 37.61 -9.50
N GLU A 70 -3.10 38.77 -9.56
CA GLU A 70 -4.54 38.96 -9.37
C GLU A 70 -5.33 38.21 -10.45
N LYS A 71 -4.88 38.30 -11.71
CA LYS A 71 -5.53 37.63 -12.83
C LYS A 71 -5.40 36.10 -12.75
N LYS A 72 -4.27 35.58 -12.24
CA LYS A 72 -4.09 34.14 -11.94
C LYS A 72 -5.10 33.68 -10.88
N LEU A 73 -5.27 34.46 -9.81
CA LEU A 73 -6.27 34.17 -8.77
C LEU A 73 -7.70 34.20 -9.32
N LEU A 74 -8.03 35.14 -10.21
CA LEU A 74 -9.33 35.20 -10.86
C LEU A 74 -9.60 33.95 -11.71
N PHE A 75 -8.62 33.50 -12.51
CA PHE A 75 -8.75 32.28 -13.30
C PHE A 75 -8.93 31.02 -12.43
N VAL A 76 -8.15 30.89 -11.35
CA VAL A 76 -8.31 29.79 -10.39
C VAL A 76 -9.69 29.82 -9.75
N SER A 77 -10.12 31.01 -9.31
CA SER A 77 -11.44 31.19 -8.69
C SER A 77 -12.57 30.84 -9.66
N LEU A 78 -12.50 31.32 -10.90
CA LEU A 78 -13.49 31.01 -11.93
C LEU A 78 -13.58 29.51 -12.20
N TYR A 79 -12.43 28.82 -12.32
CA TYR A 79 -12.40 27.38 -12.52
C TYR A 79 -13.08 26.61 -11.38
N PHE A 80 -12.77 26.96 -10.12
CA PHE A 80 -13.39 26.29 -8.97
C PHE A 80 -14.87 26.63 -8.79
N LEU A 81 -15.30 27.85 -9.15
CA LEU A 81 -16.72 28.21 -9.20
C LEU A 81 -17.48 27.36 -10.20
N ILE A 82 -16.94 27.22 -11.43
CA ILE A 82 -17.50 26.32 -12.46
C ILE A 82 -17.53 24.89 -11.93
N TRP A 83 -16.44 24.40 -11.35
CA TRP A 83 -16.34 23.04 -10.83
C TRP A 83 -17.35 22.76 -9.71
N GLY A 84 -17.54 23.72 -8.80
CA GLY A 84 -18.47 23.61 -7.67
C GLY A 84 -19.95 23.53 -8.08
N GLU A 85 -20.33 24.17 -9.19
CA GLU A 85 -21.70 24.15 -9.70
C GLU A 85 -21.94 23.10 -10.79
N ALA A 86 -20.89 22.44 -11.28
CA ALA A 86 -21.00 21.45 -12.36
C ALA A 86 -21.72 20.15 -11.95
N ALA A 87 -21.93 19.88 -10.66
CA ALA A 87 -22.55 18.64 -10.15
C ALA A 87 -21.95 17.38 -10.81
N ASN A 88 -22.75 16.52 -11.45
CA ASN A 88 -22.26 15.31 -12.14
C ASN A 88 -21.41 15.61 -13.39
N ILE A 89 -21.52 16.80 -13.98
CA ILE A 89 -20.70 17.21 -15.13
C ILE A 89 -19.23 17.36 -14.74
N ARG A 90 -18.90 17.46 -13.45
CA ARG A 90 -17.50 17.50 -12.98
C ARG A 90 -16.67 16.28 -13.38
N PHE A 91 -17.33 15.17 -13.68
CA PHE A 91 -16.70 13.95 -14.19
C PHE A 91 -16.39 13.99 -15.70
N LEU A 92 -16.65 15.12 -16.37
CA LEU A 92 -16.29 15.41 -17.76
C LEU A 92 -15.21 16.52 -17.80
N PRO A 93 -13.94 16.23 -17.46
CA PRO A 93 -12.92 17.26 -17.27
C PRO A 93 -12.68 18.15 -18.50
N GLU A 94 -12.76 17.60 -19.71
CA GLU A 94 -12.51 18.31 -20.97
C GLU A 94 -13.74 19.13 -21.38
N CYS A 95 -14.94 18.71 -20.95
CA CYS A 95 -16.13 19.56 -20.99
C CYS A 95 -15.96 20.78 -20.07
N LEU A 96 -15.42 20.59 -18.85
CA LEU A 96 -15.10 21.71 -17.97
C LEU A 96 -14.04 22.64 -18.57
N CYS A 97 -13.01 22.09 -19.23
CA CYS A 97 -12.01 22.89 -19.95
C CYS A 97 -12.64 23.76 -21.03
N TYR A 98 -13.62 23.24 -21.77
CA TYR A 98 -14.37 23.99 -22.78
C TYR A 98 -15.19 25.14 -22.16
N ILE A 99 -15.94 24.86 -21.08
CA ILE A 99 -16.73 25.87 -20.36
C ILE A 99 -15.80 26.97 -19.82
N PHE A 100 -14.70 26.56 -19.16
CA PHE A 100 -13.70 27.48 -18.64
C PHE A 100 -13.05 28.32 -19.75
N HIS A 101 -12.71 27.73 -20.90
CA HIS A 101 -12.10 28.45 -22.03
C HIS A 101 -12.95 29.63 -22.47
N HIS A 102 -14.26 29.43 -22.62
CA HIS A 102 -15.17 30.48 -23.07
C HIS A 102 -15.49 31.49 -21.97
N MET A 103 -15.79 31.04 -20.76
CA MET A 103 -16.08 31.94 -19.64
C MET A 103 -14.87 32.79 -19.23
N ALA A 104 -13.66 32.25 -19.31
CA ALA A 104 -12.45 33.01 -19.01
C ALA A 104 -12.18 34.11 -20.05
N ARG A 105 -12.54 33.89 -21.33
CA ARG A 105 -12.48 34.91 -22.39
C ARG A 105 -13.54 36.00 -22.18
N GLU A 106 -14.76 35.59 -21.86
CA GLU A 106 -15.86 36.50 -21.55
C GLU A 106 -15.55 37.36 -20.31
N MET A 107 -14.97 36.76 -19.26
CA MET A 107 -14.47 37.49 -18.09
C MET A 107 -13.37 38.49 -18.46
N ASP A 108 -12.42 38.11 -19.33
CA ASP A 108 -11.35 39.02 -19.78
C ASP A 108 -11.90 40.21 -20.58
N GLU A 109 -12.96 40.01 -21.37
CA GLU A 109 -13.68 41.07 -22.08
C GLU A 109 -14.42 42.00 -21.11
N ILE A 110 -15.13 41.44 -20.12
CA ILE A 110 -15.85 42.21 -19.09
C ILE A 110 -14.88 43.05 -18.27
N LEU A 111 -13.73 42.50 -17.87
CA LEU A 111 -12.71 43.22 -17.10
C LEU A 111 -12.05 44.37 -17.88
N ARG A 112 -12.14 44.38 -19.22
CA ARG A 112 -11.69 45.51 -20.06
C ARG A 112 -12.70 46.65 -20.14
N GLN A 113 -13.97 46.39 -19.85
CA GLN A 113 -15.03 47.40 -19.88
C GLN A 113 -15.02 48.24 -18.60
N GLN A 114 -15.39 49.52 -18.71
CA GLN A 114 -15.47 50.42 -17.55
C GLN A 114 -16.69 50.16 -16.66
N VAL A 115 -17.71 49.47 -17.18
CA VAL A 115 -18.94 49.14 -16.46
C VAL A 115 -19.06 47.62 -16.38
N ALA A 116 -19.26 47.09 -15.17
CA ALA A 116 -19.51 45.68 -14.97
C ALA A 116 -20.86 45.29 -15.60
N GLN A 117 -20.82 44.52 -16.68
CA GLN A 117 -22.01 43.99 -17.35
C GLN A 117 -22.20 42.52 -16.99
N GLN A 118 -23.46 42.07 -17.03
CA GLN A 118 -23.79 40.65 -16.89
C GLN A 118 -23.23 39.88 -18.09
N ALA A 119 -22.66 38.70 -17.82
CA ALA A 119 -22.16 37.82 -18.88
C ALA A 119 -23.29 37.48 -19.87
N ASN A 120 -23.02 37.63 -21.15
CA ASN A 120 -23.94 37.31 -22.25
C ASN A 120 -24.35 35.83 -22.22
N SER A 121 -23.48 34.95 -21.72
CA SER A 121 -23.77 33.53 -21.50
C SER A 121 -24.77 33.25 -20.39
N CYS A 122 -25.03 34.21 -19.50
CA CYS A 122 -25.84 34.06 -18.30
C CYS A 122 -26.89 35.18 -18.18
N SER A 123 -27.49 35.62 -19.28
CA SER A 123 -28.36 36.81 -19.37
C SER A 123 -29.81 36.65 -18.88
N SER A 124 -30.15 35.58 -18.15
CA SER A 124 -31.50 35.41 -17.59
C SER A 124 -31.71 36.21 -16.30
N GLU A 125 -32.97 36.57 -16.03
CA GLU A 125 -33.40 37.25 -14.78
C GLU A 125 -33.31 36.34 -13.53
N SER A 126 -33.02 35.04 -13.72
CA SER A 126 -32.90 34.06 -12.64
C SER A 126 -31.60 34.20 -11.85
N VAL A 127 -31.69 34.07 -10.51
CA VAL A 127 -30.52 34.06 -9.61
C VAL A 127 -29.54 32.91 -9.93
N ALA A 128 -30.00 31.86 -10.61
CA ALA A 128 -29.23 30.67 -11.01
C ALA A 128 -28.94 30.60 -12.52
N SER A 129 -28.76 31.75 -13.19
CA SER A 129 -28.59 31.83 -14.65
C SER A 129 -27.47 30.95 -15.22
N PHE A 130 -26.36 30.76 -14.49
CA PHE A 130 -25.29 29.83 -14.88
C PHE A 130 -25.76 28.36 -14.90
N LEU A 131 -26.47 27.92 -13.87
CA LEU A 131 -27.01 26.56 -13.82
C LEU A 131 -28.03 26.34 -14.93
N ASP A 132 -28.95 27.28 -15.13
CA ASP A 132 -30.04 27.14 -16.10
C ASP A 132 -29.54 27.19 -17.56
N GLN A 133 -28.56 28.05 -17.87
CA GLN A 133 -28.10 28.26 -19.24
C GLN A 133 -26.87 27.44 -19.61
N VAL A 134 -25.96 27.14 -18.66
CA VAL A 134 -24.70 26.45 -18.96
C VAL A 134 -24.74 24.98 -18.57
N ILE A 135 -25.11 24.67 -17.31
CA ILE A 135 -24.99 23.30 -16.76
C ILE A 135 -26.22 22.43 -17.05
N ALA A 136 -27.43 22.92 -16.82
CA ALA A 136 -28.67 22.16 -16.98
C ALA A 136 -28.84 21.56 -18.39
N PRO A 137 -28.57 22.27 -19.50
CA PRO A 137 -28.67 21.69 -20.84
C PRO A 137 -27.75 20.48 -21.06
N LEU A 138 -26.57 20.47 -20.42
CA LEU A 138 -25.66 19.32 -20.44
C LEU A 138 -26.16 18.20 -19.54
N TYR A 139 -26.52 18.54 -18.29
CA TYR A 139 -26.98 17.61 -17.28
C TYR A 139 -28.22 16.84 -17.74
N GLU A 140 -29.21 17.52 -18.32
CA GLU A 140 -30.44 16.88 -18.79
C GLU A 140 -30.18 15.83 -19.87
N VAL A 141 -29.20 16.06 -20.74
CA VAL A 141 -28.83 15.11 -21.81
C VAL A 141 -28.11 13.91 -21.20
N VAL A 142 -27.17 14.14 -20.28
CA VAL A 142 -26.45 13.08 -19.56
C VAL A 142 -27.41 12.24 -18.71
N ALA A 143 -28.32 12.88 -17.98
CA ALA A 143 -29.33 12.20 -17.16
C ALA A 143 -30.29 11.36 -18.02
N ALA A 144 -30.74 11.90 -19.16
CA ALA A 144 -31.59 11.16 -20.08
C ALA A 144 -30.86 9.95 -20.73
N GLU A 145 -29.55 10.03 -20.98
CA GLU A 145 -28.74 8.88 -21.41
C GLU A 145 -28.58 7.85 -20.30
N ALA A 146 -28.24 8.30 -19.08
CA ALA A 146 -28.05 7.43 -17.93
C ALA A 146 -29.34 6.65 -17.58
N ALA A 147 -30.52 7.27 -17.74
CA ALA A 147 -31.81 6.60 -17.56
C ALA A 147 -32.02 5.41 -18.53
N ASN A 148 -31.32 5.35 -19.66
CA ASN A 148 -31.40 4.23 -20.61
C ASN A 148 -30.44 3.07 -20.29
N ASN A 149 -29.68 3.14 -19.20
CA ASN A 149 -28.71 2.12 -18.78
C ASN A 149 -29.37 0.84 -18.20
N ASP A 150 -30.66 0.88 -17.83
CA ASP A 150 -31.41 -0.28 -17.30
C ASP A 150 -30.68 -0.99 -16.14
N ASN A 151 -30.23 -0.22 -15.12
CA ASN A 151 -29.43 -0.70 -14.00
C ASN A 151 -28.18 -1.53 -14.41
N GLY A 152 -27.55 -1.20 -15.53
CA GLY A 152 -26.35 -1.88 -16.04
C GLY A 152 -26.63 -3.12 -16.89
N LYS A 153 -27.90 -3.44 -17.17
CA LYS A 153 -28.30 -4.58 -18.01
C LYS A 153 -28.38 -4.22 -19.49
N ALA A 154 -28.51 -2.93 -19.83
CA ALA A 154 -28.55 -2.52 -21.22
C ALA A 154 -27.20 -2.76 -21.92
N PRO A 155 -27.18 -3.23 -23.19
CA PRO A 155 -25.95 -3.35 -23.95
C PRO A 155 -25.25 -1.99 -24.02
N HIS A 156 -23.94 -1.96 -23.76
CA HIS A 156 -23.16 -0.72 -23.81
C HIS A 156 -23.26 -0.02 -25.17
N SER A 157 -23.61 -0.71 -26.24
CA SER A 157 -23.85 -0.15 -27.57
C SER A 157 -25.06 0.81 -27.67
N THR A 158 -25.99 0.74 -26.72
CA THR A 158 -27.33 1.35 -26.87
C THR A 158 -27.49 2.73 -26.21
N TRP A 159 -26.54 3.16 -25.38
CA TRP A 159 -26.55 4.42 -24.64
C TRP A 159 -25.13 5.00 -24.50
N ARG A 160 -25.00 6.32 -24.28
CA ARG A 160 -23.67 6.97 -24.12
C ARG A 160 -23.25 7.03 -22.65
N ASN A 161 -22.04 6.57 -22.34
CA ASN A 161 -21.45 6.71 -21.01
C ASN A 161 -20.71 8.06 -20.85
N TYR A 162 -20.15 8.32 -19.67
CA TYR A 162 -19.44 9.59 -19.42
C TYR A 162 -18.22 9.76 -20.36
N ASP A 163 -17.47 8.68 -20.66
CA ASP A 163 -16.35 8.72 -21.60
C ASP A 163 -16.78 9.16 -23.01
N ASP A 164 -17.93 8.66 -23.50
CA ASP A 164 -18.50 9.03 -24.80
C ASP A 164 -18.81 10.55 -24.87
N PHE A 165 -19.30 11.13 -23.76
CA PHE A 165 -19.54 12.56 -23.66
C PHE A 165 -18.25 13.37 -23.61
N ASN A 166 -17.26 12.91 -22.86
CA ASN A 166 -16.00 13.60 -22.68
C ASN A 166 -15.13 13.56 -23.95
N GLU A 167 -15.14 12.42 -24.66
CA GLU A 167 -14.41 12.22 -25.92
C GLU A 167 -14.79 13.26 -26.99
N PHE A 168 -16.04 13.74 -26.98
CA PHE A 168 -16.49 14.78 -27.90
C PHE A 168 -15.62 16.04 -27.83
N PHE A 169 -15.14 16.38 -26.64
CA PHE A 169 -14.27 17.54 -26.36
C PHE A 169 -12.80 17.31 -26.71
N TRP A 170 -12.41 16.10 -27.18
CA TRP A 170 -11.07 15.82 -27.73
C TRP A 170 -10.94 16.19 -29.20
N SER A 171 -11.83 17.02 -29.74
CA SER A 171 -11.76 17.45 -31.14
C SER A 171 -12.21 18.89 -31.31
N LEU A 172 -11.66 19.57 -32.31
CA LEU A 172 -12.07 20.95 -32.67
C LEU A 172 -13.57 21.06 -33.02
N ARG A 173 -14.27 19.94 -33.26
CA ARG A 173 -15.72 19.92 -33.45
C ARG A 173 -16.49 20.35 -32.20
N CYS A 174 -15.89 20.34 -31.02
CA CYS A 174 -16.57 20.84 -29.82
C CYS A 174 -16.94 22.33 -29.94
N PHE A 175 -16.19 23.11 -30.73
CA PHE A 175 -16.52 24.50 -31.00
C PHE A 175 -17.76 24.68 -31.91
N GLU A 176 -18.27 23.62 -32.56
CA GLU A 176 -19.57 23.64 -33.25
C GLU A 176 -20.75 23.85 -32.28
N LEU A 177 -20.55 23.58 -30.97
CA LEU A 177 -21.57 23.82 -29.95
C LEU A 177 -21.84 25.32 -29.71
N SER A 178 -20.93 26.19 -30.14
CA SER A 178 -20.90 27.65 -29.92
C SER A 178 -20.95 28.09 -28.44
N TRP A 179 -20.69 29.37 -28.21
CA TRP A 179 -20.87 30.02 -26.90
C TRP A 179 -21.67 31.31 -27.09
N PRO A 180 -22.89 31.43 -26.55
CA PRO A 180 -23.65 30.45 -25.76
C PRO A 180 -24.07 29.19 -26.56
N TRP A 181 -24.58 28.17 -25.86
CA TRP A 181 -24.91 26.87 -26.45
C TRP A 181 -25.92 26.94 -27.59
N ARG A 182 -25.59 26.34 -28.74
CA ARG A 182 -26.55 26.03 -29.80
C ARG A 182 -27.34 24.77 -29.45
N LYS A 183 -28.45 24.95 -28.72
CA LYS A 183 -29.34 23.85 -28.25
C LYS A 183 -29.90 22.95 -29.36
N ASN A 184 -29.92 23.43 -30.61
CA ASN A 184 -30.35 22.66 -31.79
C ASN A 184 -29.30 21.67 -32.33
N CYS A 185 -28.07 21.67 -31.79
CA CYS A 185 -27.02 20.76 -32.21
C CYS A 185 -27.35 19.29 -31.87
N PRO A 186 -26.91 18.31 -32.71
CA PRO A 186 -27.12 16.88 -32.46
C PRO A 186 -26.62 16.37 -31.10
N PHE A 187 -25.69 17.08 -30.47
CA PHE A 187 -25.15 16.76 -29.15
C PHE A 187 -26.19 16.92 -28.02
N PHE A 188 -27.04 17.96 -28.11
CA PHE A 188 -28.06 18.29 -27.09
C PHE A 188 -29.42 17.60 -27.31
N GLN A 189 -29.54 16.75 -28.34
CA GLN A 189 -30.77 16.01 -28.59
C GLN A 189 -30.92 14.86 -27.58
N LYS A 190 -32.00 14.89 -26.79
CA LYS A 190 -32.30 13.86 -25.78
C LYS A 190 -32.63 12.51 -26.43
N PRO A 191 -32.19 11.38 -25.85
CA PRO A 191 -32.58 10.05 -26.30
C PRO A 191 -34.08 9.80 -26.10
N LYS A 192 -34.70 8.99 -26.97
CA LYS A 192 -36.08 8.52 -26.77
C LYS A 192 -36.09 7.49 -25.61
N PRO A 193 -36.96 7.63 -24.59
CA PRO A 193 -37.02 6.70 -23.47
C PRO A 193 -37.44 5.30 -23.93
N ARG A 194 -36.70 4.28 -23.48
CA ARG A 194 -36.80 2.89 -23.95
C ARG A 194 -38.13 2.21 -23.62
N THR A 195 -38.90 2.71 -22.65
CA THR A 195 -40.20 2.17 -22.21
C THR A 195 -41.32 2.23 -23.25
N LYS A 196 -41.15 2.94 -24.37
CA LYS A 196 -42.21 3.10 -25.40
C LYS A 196 -41.95 2.39 -26.74
N LEU A 197 -40.94 1.53 -26.87
CA LEU A 197 -40.57 0.96 -28.17
C LEU A 197 -40.33 -0.56 -28.21
N LEU A 198 -41.23 -1.34 -27.60
CA LEU A 198 -41.35 -2.78 -27.92
C LEU A 198 -42.19 -3.03 -29.21
N LEU A 199 -42.81 -1.99 -29.77
CA LEU A 199 -43.61 -2.07 -31.00
C LEU A 199 -43.32 -0.89 -31.93
N LYS A 200 -42.21 -0.96 -32.68
CA LYS A 200 -42.07 -0.42 -34.04
C LYS A 200 -40.67 -0.70 -34.56
N THR A 201 -40.51 -1.86 -35.18
CA THR A 201 -39.53 -2.08 -36.25
C THR A 201 -39.82 -1.13 -37.40
N GLY A 202 -38.80 -0.40 -37.87
CA GLY A 202 -38.85 0.39 -39.10
C GLY A 202 -39.31 1.84 -38.90
N GLY A 203 -38.37 2.73 -38.59
CA GLY A 203 -38.61 4.17 -38.56
C GLY A 203 -37.31 4.94 -38.68
N THR A 204 -37.13 5.56 -39.84
CA THR A 204 -36.11 6.53 -40.28
C THR A 204 -35.22 7.13 -39.17
N GLY A 205 -33.90 6.96 -39.36
CA GLY A 205 -32.85 7.43 -38.46
C GLY A 205 -32.99 8.92 -38.10
N SER A 206 -33.35 9.16 -36.83
CA SER A 206 -33.11 10.46 -36.20
C SER A 206 -31.62 10.73 -36.22
N LYS A 207 -31.22 11.94 -36.64
CA LYS A 207 -29.83 12.45 -36.70
C LYS A 207 -29.18 12.62 -35.31
N ARG A 208 -29.40 11.69 -34.38
CA ARG A 208 -28.75 11.64 -33.06
C ARG A 208 -27.31 11.21 -33.26
N ARG A 209 -26.38 11.86 -32.57
CA ARG A 209 -24.97 11.44 -32.54
C ARG A 209 -24.85 10.26 -31.58
N GLY A 210 -24.69 9.05 -32.11
CA GLY A 210 -24.39 7.85 -31.32
C GLY A 210 -22.94 7.84 -30.81
N LYS A 211 -22.46 6.69 -30.34
CA LYS A 211 -21.11 6.54 -29.78
C LYS A 211 -20.01 6.99 -30.75
N THR A 212 -19.04 7.72 -30.23
CA THR A 212 -18.02 8.42 -31.02
C THR A 212 -16.85 7.55 -31.48
N SER A 213 -16.55 6.47 -30.76
CA SER A 213 -15.39 5.61 -31.06
C SER A 213 -15.69 4.11 -31.00
N PHE A 214 -16.22 3.59 -29.89
CA PHE A 214 -16.29 2.14 -29.65
C PHE A 214 -17.67 1.66 -29.21
N VAL A 215 -18.11 0.56 -29.82
CA VAL A 215 -19.37 -0.12 -29.53
C VAL A 215 -19.02 -1.58 -29.21
N GLU A 216 -18.98 -1.93 -27.93
CA GLU A 216 -18.62 -3.29 -27.52
C GLU A 216 -19.76 -4.28 -27.86
N HIS A 217 -19.49 -5.18 -28.79
CA HIS A 217 -20.38 -6.30 -29.12
C HIS A 217 -19.92 -7.57 -28.41
N ARG A 218 -20.43 -7.89 -27.22
CA ARG A 218 -20.02 -9.07 -26.44
C ARG A 218 -20.00 -10.36 -27.30
N THR A 219 -18.80 -10.82 -27.67
CA THR A 219 -18.55 -12.01 -28.50
C THR A 219 -17.22 -12.63 -28.08
N PHE A 220 -17.07 -13.94 -28.21
CA PHE A 220 -15.81 -14.64 -27.90
C PHE A 220 -14.62 -14.14 -28.72
N LEU A 221 -14.86 -13.59 -29.92
CA LEU A 221 -13.83 -13.00 -30.77
C LEU A 221 -13.15 -11.76 -30.14
N HIS A 222 -13.75 -11.13 -29.13
CA HIS A 222 -13.15 -9.98 -28.42
C HIS A 222 -11.90 -10.38 -27.66
N LEU A 223 -11.86 -11.59 -27.11
CA LEU A 223 -10.68 -12.09 -26.43
C LEU A 223 -9.51 -12.20 -27.41
N TYR A 224 -9.75 -12.73 -28.61
CA TYR A 224 -8.72 -12.83 -29.62
C TYR A 224 -8.27 -11.44 -30.12
N HIS A 225 -9.22 -10.56 -30.43
CA HIS A 225 -8.96 -9.21 -30.91
C HIS A 225 -8.15 -8.36 -29.91
N SER A 226 -8.53 -8.40 -28.64
CA SER A 226 -7.86 -7.65 -27.56
C SER A 226 -6.40 -8.08 -27.36
N PHE A 227 -6.13 -9.39 -27.51
CA PHE A 227 -4.81 -9.98 -27.27
C PHE A 227 -4.09 -10.42 -28.56
N HIS A 228 -4.44 -9.87 -29.72
CA HIS A 228 -3.88 -10.28 -31.03
C HIS A 228 -2.34 -10.33 -31.06
N ARG A 229 -1.65 -9.42 -30.34
CA ARG A 229 -0.17 -9.39 -30.27
C ARG A 229 0.40 -10.65 -29.62
N LEU A 230 -0.25 -11.14 -28.58
CA LEU A 230 0.14 -12.36 -27.87
C LEU A 230 -0.06 -13.57 -28.79
N TRP A 231 -1.22 -13.65 -29.45
CA TRP A 231 -1.53 -14.74 -30.39
C TRP A 231 -0.53 -14.80 -31.55
N ILE A 232 -0.25 -13.67 -32.19
CA ILE A 232 0.74 -13.58 -33.28
C ILE A 232 2.10 -14.06 -32.79
N PHE A 233 2.53 -13.59 -31.63
CA PHE A 233 3.82 -13.97 -31.06
C PHE A 233 3.91 -15.47 -30.77
N LEU A 234 2.91 -16.06 -30.11
CA LEU A 234 2.89 -17.48 -29.79
C LEU A 234 2.85 -18.36 -31.04
N VAL A 235 2.01 -18.05 -32.03
CA VAL A 235 1.93 -18.83 -33.27
C VAL A 235 3.25 -18.76 -34.06
N MET A 236 3.85 -17.58 -34.19
CA MET A 236 5.14 -17.43 -34.86
C MET A 236 6.26 -18.18 -34.15
N MET A 237 6.32 -18.10 -32.81
CA MET A 237 7.33 -18.81 -32.04
C MET A 237 7.14 -20.32 -32.14
N PHE A 238 5.90 -20.82 -32.05
CA PHE A 238 5.60 -22.24 -32.23
C PHE A 238 6.02 -22.73 -33.62
N GLN A 239 5.65 -22.02 -34.68
CA GLN A 239 6.02 -22.36 -36.06
C GLN A 239 7.54 -22.35 -36.25
N GLY A 240 8.24 -21.33 -35.74
CA GLY A 240 9.69 -21.23 -35.85
C GLY A 240 10.40 -22.39 -35.16
N LEU A 241 10.00 -22.72 -33.93
CA LEU A 241 10.55 -23.84 -33.18
C LEU A 241 10.22 -25.19 -33.83
N ALA A 242 9.01 -25.36 -34.36
CA ALA A 242 8.62 -26.55 -35.11
C ALA A 242 9.48 -26.75 -36.35
N VAL A 243 9.67 -25.72 -37.18
CA VAL A 243 10.54 -25.78 -38.38
C VAL A 243 11.97 -26.19 -38.02
N ILE A 244 12.52 -25.65 -36.92
CA ILE A 244 13.86 -26.02 -36.45
C ILE A 244 13.89 -27.50 -36.01
N ALA A 245 12.88 -27.95 -35.27
CA ALA A 245 12.79 -29.33 -34.80
C ALA A 245 12.63 -30.33 -35.96
N PHE A 246 11.81 -30.02 -36.96
CA PHE A 246 11.63 -30.82 -38.18
C PHE A 246 12.86 -30.83 -39.10
N ASN A 247 13.88 -30.00 -38.86
CA ASN A 247 15.17 -30.05 -39.56
C ASN A 247 16.31 -30.60 -38.68
N ASN A 248 15.97 -31.32 -37.61
CA ASN A 248 16.91 -31.91 -36.65
C ASN A 248 17.87 -30.87 -36.01
N GLY A 249 17.49 -29.60 -35.94
CA GLY A 249 18.32 -28.51 -35.36
C GLY A 249 19.43 -27.97 -36.27
N ASN A 250 19.52 -28.40 -37.53
CA ASN A 250 20.56 -27.93 -38.46
C ASN A 250 20.15 -26.62 -39.17
N PHE A 251 21.02 -25.61 -39.16
CA PHE A 251 20.81 -24.32 -39.85
C PHE A 251 21.27 -24.39 -41.32
N ASN A 252 20.65 -25.25 -42.12
CA ASN A 252 20.93 -25.37 -43.54
C ASN A 252 20.11 -24.35 -44.37
N SER A 253 20.46 -24.12 -45.64
CA SER A 253 19.68 -23.21 -46.51
C SER A 253 18.22 -23.66 -46.67
N LYS A 254 17.96 -24.97 -46.56
CA LYS A 254 16.61 -25.56 -46.47
C LYS A 254 15.85 -25.06 -45.24
N THR A 255 16.45 -25.12 -44.06
CA THR A 255 15.87 -24.61 -42.81
C THR A 255 15.61 -23.11 -42.88
N LEU A 256 16.53 -22.34 -43.45
CA LEU A 256 16.36 -20.89 -43.63
C LEU A 256 15.17 -20.60 -44.57
N ARG A 257 15.02 -21.35 -45.66
CA ARG A 257 13.90 -21.23 -46.60
C ARG A 257 12.56 -21.59 -45.95
N GLU A 258 12.54 -22.62 -45.12
CA GLU A 258 11.34 -22.98 -44.37
C GLU A 258 11.04 -21.94 -43.28
N LEU A 259 12.05 -21.34 -42.65
CA LEU A 259 11.90 -20.27 -41.66
C LEU A 259 11.31 -18.98 -42.26
N LEU A 260 11.52 -18.73 -43.56
CA LEU A 260 10.87 -17.62 -44.27
C LEU A 260 9.34 -17.73 -44.28
N SER A 261 8.76 -18.91 -44.00
CA SER A 261 7.31 -19.09 -43.81
C SER A 261 6.73 -18.24 -42.67
N LEU A 262 7.55 -17.79 -41.73
CA LEU A 262 7.14 -16.87 -40.66
C LEU A 262 6.65 -15.52 -41.20
N GLY A 263 7.17 -15.07 -42.35
CA GLY A 263 6.76 -13.84 -43.01
C GLY A 263 5.29 -13.89 -43.46
N PRO A 264 4.90 -14.85 -44.32
CA PRO A 264 3.50 -15.09 -44.66
C PRO A 264 2.59 -15.26 -43.44
N THR A 265 2.98 -16.06 -42.45
CA THR A 265 2.16 -16.26 -41.23
C THR A 265 1.87 -14.95 -40.50
N PHE A 266 2.90 -14.12 -40.28
CA PHE A 266 2.72 -12.82 -39.61
C PHE A 266 1.71 -11.95 -40.34
N VAL A 267 1.82 -11.86 -41.66
CA VAL A 267 0.97 -10.97 -42.46
C VAL A 267 -0.45 -11.52 -42.59
N ILE A 268 -0.64 -12.84 -42.69
CA ILE A 268 -1.95 -13.50 -42.64
C ILE A 268 -2.64 -13.22 -41.30
N MET A 269 -1.93 -13.35 -40.18
CA MET A 269 -2.52 -13.06 -38.88
C MET A 269 -2.83 -11.56 -38.70
N LYS A 270 -2.02 -10.66 -39.28
CA LYS A 270 -2.33 -9.23 -39.35
C LYS A 270 -3.52 -8.89 -40.26
N PHE A 271 -3.73 -9.68 -41.31
CA PHE A 271 -4.93 -9.61 -42.12
C PHE A 271 -6.16 -10.07 -41.33
N ILE A 272 -6.09 -11.18 -40.60
CA ILE A 272 -7.16 -11.65 -39.70
C ILE A 272 -7.50 -10.57 -38.66
N GLU A 273 -6.50 -9.95 -38.02
CA GLU A 273 -6.70 -8.81 -37.11
C GLU A 273 -7.49 -7.67 -37.79
N SER A 274 -7.14 -7.33 -39.03
CA SER A 274 -7.79 -6.25 -39.78
C SER A 274 -9.22 -6.61 -40.20
N VAL A 275 -9.50 -7.88 -40.49
CA VAL A 275 -10.86 -8.38 -40.76
C VAL A 275 -11.70 -8.32 -39.48
N LEU A 276 -11.12 -8.71 -38.33
CA LEU A 276 -11.81 -8.60 -37.04
C LEU A 276 -12.06 -7.14 -36.66
N ASP A 277 -11.14 -6.21 -36.92
CA ASP A 277 -11.36 -4.76 -36.77
C ASP A 277 -12.61 -4.30 -37.54
N ILE A 278 -12.84 -4.85 -38.75
CA ILE A 278 -14.01 -4.52 -39.58
C ILE A 278 -15.30 -5.13 -39.01
N ILE A 279 -15.28 -6.43 -38.70
CA ILE A 279 -16.45 -7.15 -38.19
C ILE A 279 -16.91 -6.55 -36.85
N MET A 280 -15.97 -6.24 -35.96
CA MET A 280 -16.28 -5.69 -34.64
C MET A 280 -16.80 -4.25 -34.70
N MET A 281 -16.48 -3.51 -35.75
CA MET A 281 -16.95 -2.13 -35.93
C MET A 281 -18.26 -2.02 -36.74
N TYR A 282 -18.83 -3.15 -37.18
CA TYR A 282 -20.03 -3.24 -38.02
C TYR A 282 -21.25 -2.45 -37.48
N GLY A 283 -21.38 -2.26 -36.16
CA GLY A 283 -22.42 -1.43 -35.54
C GLY A 283 -22.09 0.06 -35.33
N ALA A 284 -20.81 0.44 -35.41
CA ALA A 284 -20.33 1.79 -35.08
C ALA A 284 -19.99 2.66 -36.31
N TYR A 285 -19.93 2.09 -37.52
CA TYR A 285 -19.53 2.79 -38.75
C TYR A 285 -20.32 4.09 -39.04
N SER A 286 -21.59 4.16 -38.65
CA SER A 286 -22.41 5.35 -38.88
C SER A 286 -22.16 6.48 -37.86
N THR A 287 -21.57 6.17 -36.70
CA THR A 287 -21.41 7.10 -35.57
C THR A 287 -19.93 7.44 -35.28
N THR A 288 -19.00 6.59 -35.70
CA THR A 288 -17.55 6.74 -35.48
C THR A 288 -16.93 7.83 -36.36
N ARG A 289 -15.81 8.42 -35.90
CA ARG A 289 -15.02 9.42 -36.66
C ARG A 289 -14.60 8.86 -38.04
N ARG A 290 -14.85 9.62 -39.11
CA ARG A 290 -14.45 9.27 -40.50
C ARG A 290 -12.97 8.88 -40.62
N LEU A 291 -12.10 9.51 -39.83
CA LEU A 291 -10.66 9.20 -39.78
C LEU A 291 -10.39 7.78 -39.23
N ALA A 292 -11.10 7.35 -38.18
CA ALA A 292 -10.90 6.01 -37.62
C ALA A 292 -11.36 4.91 -38.60
N ILE A 293 -12.47 5.16 -39.31
CA ILE A 293 -12.98 4.27 -40.37
C ILE A 293 -12.01 4.20 -41.54
N ALA A 294 -11.50 5.35 -42.01
CA ALA A 294 -10.51 5.42 -43.08
C ALA A 294 -9.22 4.64 -42.71
N ARG A 295 -8.78 4.73 -41.45
CA ARG A 295 -7.64 3.96 -40.95
C ARG A 295 -7.88 2.46 -41.03
N ILE A 296 -9.02 1.97 -40.54
CA ILE A 296 -9.33 0.53 -40.53
C ILE A 296 -9.41 0.00 -41.95
N PHE A 297 -10.05 0.75 -42.86
CA PHE A 297 -10.08 0.40 -44.28
C PHE A 297 -8.68 0.36 -44.91
N LEU A 298 -7.87 1.40 -44.68
CA LEU A 298 -6.51 1.47 -45.22
C LEU A 298 -5.61 0.36 -44.67
N ARG A 299 -5.73 0.02 -43.39
CA ARG A 299 -5.04 -1.13 -42.78
C ARG A 299 -5.46 -2.45 -43.42
N SER A 300 -6.76 -2.66 -43.61
CA SER A 300 -7.28 -3.87 -44.25
C SER A 300 -6.76 -4.00 -45.69
N LEU A 301 -6.78 -2.92 -46.47
CA LEU A 301 -6.24 -2.92 -47.83
C LEU A 301 -4.74 -3.24 -47.85
N TRP A 302 -3.97 -2.59 -46.96
CA TRP A 302 -2.54 -2.81 -46.83
C TRP A 302 -2.20 -4.26 -46.48
N PHE A 303 -2.84 -4.83 -45.45
CA PHE A 303 -2.56 -6.20 -45.02
C PHE A 303 -3.11 -7.25 -46.00
N SER A 304 -4.19 -6.96 -46.72
CA SER A 304 -4.67 -7.83 -47.80
C SER A 304 -3.66 -7.88 -48.95
N ALA A 305 -3.17 -6.72 -49.41
CA ALA A 305 -2.17 -6.65 -50.46
C ALA A 305 -0.84 -7.30 -50.03
N ALA A 306 -0.37 -6.99 -48.82
CA ALA A 306 0.85 -7.58 -48.26
C ALA A 306 0.72 -9.10 -48.09
N SER A 307 -0.44 -9.61 -47.64
CA SER A 307 -0.67 -11.05 -47.46
C SER A 307 -0.60 -11.78 -48.79
N GLY A 308 -1.27 -11.26 -49.83
CA GLY A 308 -1.21 -11.82 -51.17
C GLY A 308 0.20 -11.78 -51.76
N PHE A 309 0.87 -10.62 -51.69
CA PHE A 309 2.20 -10.42 -52.27
C PHE A 309 3.28 -11.27 -51.59
N ILE A 310 3.36 -11.27 -50.26
CA ILE A 310 4.38 -12.01 -49.51
C ILE A 310 4.14 -13.52 -49.60
N SER A 311 2.88 -13.98 -49.57
CA SER A 311 2.56 -15.39 -49.76
C SER A 311 2.90 -15.86 -51.18
N PHE A 312 2.61 -15.03 -52.20
CA PHE A 312 2.98 -15.33 -53.59
C PHE A 312 4.50 -15.43 -53.76
N LEU A 313 5.25 -14.47 -53.23
CA LEU A 313 6.72 -14.50 -53.25
C LEU A 313 7.26 -15.74 -52.54
N TYR A 314 6.68 -16.11 -51.40
CA TYR A 314 7.07 -17.31 -50.66
C TYR A 314 6.79 -18.60 -51.42
N VAL A 315 5.59 -18.76 -51.99
CA VAL A 315 5.24 -19.96 -52.78
C VAL A 315 6.11 -20.08 -54.02
N LYS A 316 6.35 -18.98 -54.75
CA LYS A 316 7.29 -18.96 -55.88
C LYS A 316 8.71 -19.29 -55.44
N ALA A 317 9.12 -18.79 -54.27
CA ALA A 317 10.40 -19.11 -53.67
C ALA A 317 10.47 -20.57 -53.19
N LEU A 318 9.37 -21.29 -52.95
CA LEU A 318 9.31 -22.73 -52.62
C LEU A 318 9.29 -23.66 -53.84
N GLN A 319 8.77 -23.20 -54.98
CA GLN A 319 8.68 -24.01 -56.21
C GLN A 319 10.01 -24.14 -56.96
N GLN A 320 11.00 -23.28 -56.68
CA GLN A 320 12.28 -23.28 -57.40
C GLN A 320 13.29 -24.27 -56.82
N PRO A 321 13.93 -25.13 -57.63
CA PRO A 321 14.82 -26.18 -57.12
C PRO A 321 16.18 -25.67 -56.61
N ASN A 322 16.73 -24.58 -57.17
CA ASN A 322 18.04 -24.03 -56.79
C ASN A 322 17.92 -22.69 -56.02
N PRO A 323 18.38 -22.62 -54.75
CA PRO A 323 18.18 -21.46 -53.87
C PRO A 323 19.19 -20.33 -54.04
N SER A 324 20.40 -20.59 -54.53
CA SER A 324 21.49 -19.60 -54.60
C SER A 324 21.41 -18.65 -55.81
N ASP A 325 20.86 -19.09 -56.94
CA ASP A 325 20.84 -18.33 -58.20
C ASP A 325 19.51 -17.65 -58.56
N SER A 326 18.46 -17.86 -57.76
CA SER A 326 17.17 -17.27 -58.07
C SER A 326 17.03 -15.84 -57.54
N ALA A 327 16.86 -14.89 -58.46
CA ALA A 327 16.57 -13.50 -58.13
C ALA A 327 15.30 -13.36 -57.25
N VAL A 328 14.33 -14.27 -57.42
CA VAL A 328 13.06 -14.29 -56.66
C VAL A 328 13.27 -14.67 -55.19
N TYR A 329 14.15 -15.63 -54.90
CA TYR A 329 14.49 -15.99 -53.51
C TYR A 329 15.24 -14.86 -52.82
N ARG A 330 16.23 -14.24 -53.49
CA ARG A 330 16.95 -13.08 -52.96
C ARG A 330 16.01 -11.90 -52.69
N LEU A 331 15.09 -11.63 -53.62
CA LEU A 331 14.07 -10.59 -53.47
C LEU A 331 13.14 -10.89 -52.27
N CYS A 332 12.69 -12.13 -52.10
CA CYS A 332 11.84 -12.53 -50.98
C CYS A 332 12.55 -12.34 -49.63
N VAL A 333 13.81 -12.78 -49.52
CA VAL A 333 14.64 -12.59 -48.32
C VAL A 333 14.84 -11.10 -48.02
N ILE A 334 15.18 -10.29 -49.02
CA ILE A 334 15.40 -8.84 -48.85
C ILE A 334 14.11 -8.15 -48.40
N VAL A 335 12.97 -8.44 -49.03
CA VAL A 335 11.68 -7.81 -48.68
C VAL A 335 11.25 -8.18 -47.27
N ILE A 336 11.32 -9.47 -46.89
CA ILE A 336 10.96 -9.92 -45.54
C ILE A 336 11.94 -9.36 -44.51
N ALA A 337 13.24 -9.37 -44.78
CA ALA A 337 14.27 -8.85 -43.88
C ALA A 337 14.10 -7.34 -43.66
N ILE A 338 13.93 -6.54 -44.72
CA ILE A 338 13.70 -5.09 -44.60
C ILE A 338 12.42 -4.83 -43.80
N TYR A 339 11.34 -5.53 -44.11
CA TYR A 339 10.07 -5.35 -43.41
C TYR A 339 10.18 -5.71 -41.93
N ALA A 340 10.79 -6.86 -41.60
CA ALA A 340 10.99 -7.32 -40.24
C ALA A 340 11.93 -6.40 -39.46
N SER A 341 13.05 -5.99 -40.05
CA SER A 341 14.01 -5.05 -39.44
C SER A 341 13.38 -3.69 -39.19
N LEU A 342 12.65 -3.13 -40.15
CA LEU A 342 11.94 -1.86 -39.98
C LEU A 342 10.88 -1.96 -38.88
N GLN A 343 10.09 -3.03 -38.88
CA GLN A 343 9.04 -3.24 -37.88
C GLN A 343 9.62 -3.48 -36.48
N PHE A 344 10.71 -4.24 -36.37
CA PHE A 344 11.45 -4.45 -35.12
C PHE A 344 12.03 -3.14 -34.61
N PHE A 345 12.75 -2.39 -35.46
CA PHE A 345 13.36 -1.12 -35.12
C PHE A 345 12.31 -0.10 -34.67
N LEU A 346 11.23 0.11 -35.44
CA LEU A 346 10.14 1.01 -35.07
C LEU A 346 9.39 0.54 -33.82
N SER A 347 9.24 -0.77 -33.61
CA SER A 347 8.57 -1.30 -32.42
C SER A 347 9.40 -1.14 -31.16
N PHE A 348 10.71 -1.36 -31.26
CA PHE A 348 11.67 -1.19 -30.18
C PHE A 348 11.86 0.29 -29.82
N LEU A 349 12.08 1.15 -30.82
CA LEU A 349 12.24 2.59 -30.65
C LEU A 349 10.99 3.20 -30.00
N MET A 350 9.80 2.84 -30.48
CA MET A 350 8.51 3.25 -29.90
C MET A 350 8.08 2.41 -28.68
N ARG A 351 9.02 1.83 -27.93
CA ARG A 351 8.78 1.30 -26.58
C ARG A 351 9.71 1.95 -25.56
N ILE A 352 10.83 2.50 -26.00
CA ILE A 352 11.76 3.25 -25.15
C ILE A 352 11.12 4.61 -24.82
N PRO A 353 10.91 4.93 -23.52
CA PRO A 353 10.23 6.19 -23.13
C PRO A 353 10.95 7.46 -23.60
N PHE A 354 12.28 7.40 -23.78
CA PHE A 354 13.08 8.50 -24.34
C PHE A 354 12.71 8.79 -25.81
N CYS A 355 12.64 7.76 -26.65
CA CYS A 355 12.30 7.90 -28.06
C CYS A 355 10.85 8.34 -28.27
N HIS A 356 9.94 7.96 -27.37
CA HIS A 356 8.58 8.49 -27.36
C HIS A 356 8.52 10.00 -27.10
N ARG A 357 9.31 10.52 -26.15
CA ARG A 357 9.38 11.96 -25.89
C ARG A 357 9.86 12.73 -27.12
N LEU A 358 10.89 12.23 -27.80
CA LEU A 358 11.37 12.81 -29.06
C LEU A 358 10.29 12.76 -30.16
N THR A 359 9.60 11.63 -30.29
CA THR A 359 8.52 11.48 -31.29
C THR A 359 7.34 12.41 -30.99
N ASN A 360 6.98 12.62 -29.71
CA ASN A 360 5.95 13.58 -29.30
C ASN A 360 6.36 15.03 -29.64
N GLN A 361 7.63 15.39 -29.50
CA GLN A 361 8.13 16.72 -29.92
C GLN A 361 8.04 16.91 -31.43
N CYS A 362 8.28 15.84 -32.20
CA CYS A 362 8.20 15.83 -33.66
C CYS A 362 6.78 15.59 -34.22
N ASP A 363 5.72 15.52 -33.40
CA ASP A 363 4.32 15.31 -33.84
C ASP A 363 3.77 16.43 -34.74
N HIS A 364 4.49 17.55 -34.82
CA HIS A 364 4.19 18.65 -35.74
C HIS A 364 4.40 18.26 -37.20
N TRP A 365 5.25 17.27 -37.48
CA TRP A 365 5.55 16.83 -38.85
C TRP A 365 4.43 15.93 -39.40
N PRO A 366 3.84 16.26 -40.57
CA PRO A 366 2.73 15.51 -41.15
C PRO A 366 3.03 14.02 -41.37
N VAL A 367 4.27 13.68 -41.74
CA VAL A 367 4.71 12.30 -42.00
C VAL A 367 4.74 11.47 -40.73
N ILE A 368 5.34 12.00 -39.65
CA ILE A 368 5.40 11.32 -38.34
C ILE A 368 3.97 11.16 -37.80
N ARG A 369 3.15 12.20 -37.94
CA ARG A 369 1.73 12.16 -37.55
C ARG A 369 0.96 11.07 -38.30
N PHE A 370 1.18 10.92 -39.60
CA PHE A 370 0.56 9.87 -40.41
C PHE A 370 1.03 8.47 -40.00
N LEU A 371 2.34 8.26 -39.83
CA LEU A 371 2.91 6.98 -39.40
C LEU A 371 2.39 6.56 -38.02
N ARG A 372 2.28 7.50 -37.08
CA ARG A 372 1.70 7.25 -35.75
C ARG A 372 0.22 6.92 -35.86
N TRP A 373 -0.55 7.68 -36.63
CA TRP A 373 -1.96 7.44 -36.85
C TRP A 373 -2.25 6.06 -37.47
N MET A 374 -1.41 5.60 -38.39
CA MET A 374 -1.48 4.25 -38.97
C MET A 374 -1.25 3.13 -37.95
N ARG A 375 -0.45 3.40 -36.90
CA ARG A 375 -0.10 2.40 -35.86
C ARG A 375 -0.99 2.47 -34.61
N GLN A 376 -1.42 3.65 -34.19
CA GLN A 376 -2.23 3.87 -32.99
C GLN A 376 -3.14 5.11 -33.13
N GLU A 377 -4.35 5.06 -32.59
CA GLU A 377 -5.22 6.24 -32.54
C GLU A 377 -4.68 7.31 -31.58
N ARG A 378 -4.95 8.57 -31.92
CA ARG A 378 -4.59 9.69 -31.06
C ARG A 378 -5.65 9.88 -29.98
N TYR A 379 -5.46 9.26 -28.83
CA TYR A 379 -6.26 9.53 -27.63
C TYR A 379 -5.70 10.72 -26.83
N TYR A 380 -6.58 11.44 -26.13
CA TYR A 380 -6.17 12.49 -25.20
C TYR A 380 -5.70 11.88 -23.88
N VAL A 381 -6.50 10.97 -23.32
CA VAL A 381 -6.20 10.26 -22.07
C VAL A 381 -5.02 9.30 -22.27
N GLY A 382 -4.07 9.31 -21.32
CA GLY A 382 -2.93 8.39 -21.29
C GLY A 382 -1.76 8.73 -22.23
N ARG A 383 -1.78 9.87 -22.95
CA ARG A 383 -0.76 10.24 -23.96
C ARG A 383 0.66 10.39 -23.40
N ASP A 384 0.80 10.75 -22.12
CA ASP A 384 2.08 10.94 -21.44
C ASP A 384 2.25 10.06 -20.19
N MET A 385 1.42 9.01 -20.06
CA MET A 385 1.56 8.02 -19.00
C MET A 385 2.62 7.00 -19.39
N TYR A 386 3.88 7.39 -19.23
CA TYR A 386 5.02 6.51 -19.49
C TYR A 386 5.68 6.07 -18.19
N GLU A 387 6.06 4.79 -18.14
CA GLU A 387 6.88 4.25 -17.06
C GLU A 387 8.30 4.82 -17.13
N ARG A 388 8.98 4.86 -15.97
CA ARG A 388 10.39 5.26 -15.92
C ARG A 388 11.23 4.23 -16.68
N ASN A 389 12.28 4.68 -17.37
CA ASN A 389 13.16 3.78 -18.14
C ASN A 389 13.68 2.59 -17.33
N ARG A 390 14.00 2.79 -16.04
CA ARG A 390 14.48 1.72 -15.15
C ARG A 390 13.41 0.63 -14.94
N ASP A 391 12.17 1.03 -14.74
CA ASP A 391 11.06 0.10 -14.48
C ASP A 391 10.72 -0.67 -15.75
N PHE A 392 10.73 0.00 -16.91
CA PHE A 392 10.60 -0.64 -18.22
C PHE A 392 11.69 -1.69 -18.47
N ILE A 393 12.97 -1.37 -18.19
CA ILE A 393 14.07 -2.32 -18.38
C ILE A 393 13.92 -3.54 -17.46
N LYS A 394 13.56 -3.33 -16.19
CA LYS A 394 13.28 -4.43 -15.25
C LYS A 394 12.16 -5.34 -15.77
N TYR A 395 11.06 -4.75 -16.21
CA TYR A 395 9.93 -5.47 -16.79
C TYR A 395 10.32 -6.25 -18.05
N MET A 396 11.13 -5.65 -18.93
CA MET A 396 11.63 -6.30 -20.13
C MET A 396 12.51 -7.51 -19.80
N ILE A 397 13.46 -7.37 -18.88
CA ILE A 397 14.35 -8.47 -18.44
C ILE A 397 13.52 -9.61 -17.84
N PHE A 398 12.55 -9.28 -16.98
CA PHE A 398 11.64 -10.25 -16.38
C PHE A 398 10.94 -11.12 -17.42
N TRP A 399 10.36 -10.50 -18.46
CA TRP A 399 9.70 -11.24 -19.54
C TRP A 399 10.67 -11.99 -20.45
N VAL A 400 11.86 -11.45 -20.73
CA VAL A 400 12.88 -12.15 -21.52
C VAL A 400 13.28 -13.46 -20.85
N VAL A 401 13.47 -13.48 -19.53
CA VAL A 401 13.80 -14.69 -18.77
C VAL A 401 12.67 -15.71 -18.85
N ILE A 402 11.42 -15.30 -18.57
CA ILE A 402 10.24 -16.17 -18.63
C ILE A 402 10.05 -16.77 -20.01
N LEU A 403 10.12 -15.94 -21.05
CA LEU A 403 9.93 -16.40 -22.43
C LEU A 403 11.06 -17.33 -22.88
N SER A 404 12.31 -17.06 -22.47
CA SER A 404 13.44 -17.94 -22.79
C SER A 404 13.27 -19.32 -22.14
N ALA A 405 12.86 -19.36 -20.87
CA ALA A 405 12.55 -20.61 -20.17
C ALA A 405 11.38 -21.37 -20.83
N LYS A 406 10.27 -20.67 -21.10
CA LYS A 406 9.09 -21.22 -21.79
C LYS A 406 9.47 -21.84 -23.13
N PHE A 407 10.16 -21.10 -24.00
CA PHE A 407 10.44 -21.58 -25.36
C PHE A 407 11.52 -22.67 -25.39
N SER A 408 12.46 -22.65 -24.44
CA SER A 408 13.38 -23.76 -24.24
C SER A 408 12.61 -25.04 -23.86
N PHE A 409 11.72 -24.95 -22.87
CA PHE A 409 10.87 -26.05 -22.44
C PHE A 409 9.99 -26.57 -23.59
N ALA A 410 9.32 -25.67 -24.32
CA ALA A 410 8.50 -26.02 -25.47
C ALA A 410 9.31 -26.72 -26.56
N TYR A 411 10.53 -26.27 -26.86
CA TYR A 411 11.36 -26.91 -27.88
C TYR A 411 11.78 -28.33 -27.48
N PHE A 412 12.37 -28.49 -26.30
CA PHE A 412 12.98 -29.76 -25.89
C PHE A 412 11.96 -30.82 -25.46
N LEU A 413 10.88 -30.43 -24.78
CA LEU A 413 9.94 -31.37 -24.17
C LEU A 413 8.59 -31.47 -24.88
N GLN A 414 8.17 -30.46 -25.64
CA GLN A 414 6.89 -30.49 -26.35
C GLN A 414 7.07 -30.80 -27.85
N ILE A 415 7.87 -29.99 -28.55
CA ILE A 415 7.92 -30.01 -30.01
C ILE A 415 8.86 -31.11 -30.53
N LYS A 416 10.12 -31.15 -30.06
CA LYS A 416 11.13 -32.09 -30.57
C LYS A 416 10.72 -33.57 -30.42
N PRO A 417 10.15 -34.03 -29.30
CA PRO A 417 9.74 -35.44 -29.14
C PRO A 417 8.59 -35.85 -30.07
N LEU A 418 7.76 -34.91 -30.52
CA LEU A 418 6.64 -35.19 -31.42
C LEU A 418 7.04 -35.28 -32.89
N VAL A 419 8.21 -34.74 -33.27
CA VAL A 419 8.65 -34.72 -34.68
C VAL A 419 8.81 -36.13 -35.25
N GLU A 420 9.46 -37.04 -34.52
CA GLU A 420 9.73 -38.40 -34.98
C GLU A 420 8.43 -39.22 -35.13
N PRO A 421 7.52 -39.28 -34.12
CA PRO A 421 6.20 -39.88 -34.29
C PRO A 421 5.41 -39.27 -35.46
N THR A 422 5.49 -37.95 -35.65
CA THR A 422 4.78 -37.28 -36.74
C THR A 422 5.32 -37.71 -38.12
N ARG A 423 6.64 -37.82 -38.29
CA ARG A 423 7.22 -38.32 -39.55
C ARG A 423 6.78 -39.75 -39.85
N ILE A 424 6.81 -40.63 -38.84
CA ILE A 424 6.39 -42.03 -38.98
C ILE A 424 4.91 -42.12 -39.42
N ILE A 425 4.03 -41.34 -38.79
CA ILE A 425 2.59 -41.32 -39.13
C ILE A 425 2.34 -40.78 -40.53
N VAL A 426 3.08 -39.74 -40.96
CA VAL A 426 2.90 -39.12 -42.28
C VAL A 426 3.44 -40.00 -43.41
N GLU A 427 4.48 -40.80 -43.17
CA GLU A 427 5.06 -41.72 -44.17
C GLU A 427 4.22 -43.00 -44.38
N GLN A 428 3.27 -43.30 -43.49
CA GLN A 428 2.37 -44.46 -43.60
C GLN A 428 1.21 -44.22 -44.58
N ASN A 429 1.32 -44.75 -45.79
CA ASN A 429 0.31 -44.51 -46.85
C ASN A 429 -0.80 -45.58 -46.97
N ASN A 430 -0.68 -46.74 -46.30
CA ASN A 430 -1.61 -47.88 -46.46
C ASN A 430 -2.11 -48.43 -45.10
N ILE A 431 -3.03 -47.72 -44.43
CA ILE A 431 -3.65 -48.19 -43.18
C ILE A 431 -5.10 -48.64 -43.46
N ALA A 432 -5.40 -49.92 -43.21
CA ALA A 432 -6.77 -50.44 -43.26
C ALA A 432 -7.41 -50.31 -41.85
N TYR A 433 -8.35 -49.37 -41.70
CA TYR A 433 -9.05 -49.17 -40.42
C TYR A 433 -10.09 -50.27 -40.18
N SER A 434 -10.09 -50.83 -38.96
CA SER A 434 -11.00 -51.92 -38.56
C SER A 434 -12.39 -51.44 -38.10
N TRP A 435 -12.56 -50.14 -37.83
CA TRP A 435 -13.80 -49.55 -37.31
C TRP A 435 -14.39 -48.52 -38.27
N HIS A 436 -15.68 -48.17 -38.11
CA HIS A 436 -16.40 -47.33 -39.06
C HIS A 436 -15.71 -45.99 -39.32
N ASP A 437 -15.31 -45.81 -40.56
CA ASP A 437 -14.44 -44.75 -40.99
C ASP A 437 -15.23 -43.52 -41.45
N PHE A 438 -15.67 -42.70 -40.49
CA PHE A 438 -16.45 -41.48 -40.80
C PHE A 438 -15.60 -40.34 -41.39
N VAL A 439 -14.27 -40.36 -41.24
CA VAL A 439 -13.41 -39.17 -41.45
C VAL A 439 -12.04 -39.48 -42.12
N SER A 440 -11.57 -40.73 -42.22
CA SER A 440 -10.17 -41.03 -42.61
C SER A 440 -9.93 -41.25 -44.11
N LYS A 441 -10.96 -41.60 -44.90
CA LYS A 441 -10.80 -41.86 -46.34
C LYS A 441 -10.27 -40.60 -47.06
N ASN A 442 -9.06 -40.70 -47.65
CA ASN A 442 -8.30 -39.63 -48.32
C ASN A 442 -7.67 -38.55 -47.42
N ASN A 443 -7.62 -38.72 -46.09
CA ASN A 443 -7.15 -37.67 -45.17
C ASN A 443 -5.64 -37.71 -44.84
N HIS A 444 -4.83 -38.53 -45.52
CA HIS A 444 -3.36 -38.60 -45.38
C HIS A 444 -2.88 -38.61 -43.90
N ASN A 445 -3.58 -39.30 -43.00
CA ASN A 445 -3.33 -39.35 -41.54
C ASN A 445 -3.35 -37.99 -40.81
N ALA A 446 -3.84 -36.91 -41.44
CA ALA A 446 -3.80 -35.55 -40.89
C ALA A 446 -4.59 -35.40 -39.59
N LEU A 447 -5.74 -36.08 -39.46
CA LEU A 447 -6.54 -36.06 -38.23
C LEU A 447 -5.78 -36.71 -37.06
N THR A 448 -5.08 -37.82 -37.31
CA THR A 448 -4.26 -38.51 -36.30
C THR A 448 -3.15 -37.59 -35.79
N VAL A 449 -2.48 -36.88 -36.71
CA VAL A 449 -1.49 -35.86 -36.37
C VAL A 449 -2.15 -34.72 -35.57
N ALA A 450 -3.31 -34.22 -35.99
CA ALA A 450 -4.03 -33.17 -35.25
C ALA A 450 -4.39 -33.61 -33.82
N THR A 451 -4.86 -34.85 -33.62
CA THR A 451 -5.15 -35.39 -32.29
C THR A 451 -3.91 -35.57 -31.43
N LEU A 452 -2.77 -35.95 -32.03
CA LEU A 452 -1.49 -36.07 -31.31
C LEU A 452 -0.97 -34.71 -30.84
N TRP A 453 -1.07 -33.68 -31.69
CA TRP A 453 -0.55 -32.34 -31.40
C TRP A 453 -1.51 -31.50 -30.55
N SER A 454 -2.82 -31.75 -30.58
CA SER A 454 -3.82 -30.90 -29.91
C SER A 454 -3.59 -30.73 -28.39
N PRO A 455 -3.32 -31.79 -27.59
CA PRO A 455 -3.02 -31.64 -26.16
C PRO A 455 -1.74 -30.83 -25.92
N VAL A 456 -0.73 -31.01 -26.76
CA VAL A 456 0.56 -30.32 -26.63
C VAL A 456 0.44 -28.84 -26.97
N ILE A 457 -0.35 -28.48 -27.99
CA ILE A 457 -0.67 -27.09 -28.30
C ILE A 457 -1.45 -26.43 -27.15
N ALA A 458 -2.38 -27.15 -26.51
CA ALA A 458 -3.08 -26.63 -25.34
C ALA A 458 -2.13 -26.35 -24.17
N ILE A 459 -1.19 -27.26 -23.88
CA ILE A 459 -0.16 -27.08 -22.85
C ILE A 459 0.76 -25.90 -23.22
N TYR A 460 1.16 -25.76 -24.48
CA TYR A 460 1.98 -24.66 -24.98
C TYR A 460 1.34 -23.27 -24.78
N LEU A 461 0.00 -23.19 -24.78
CA LEU A 461 -0.72 -21.96 -24.48
C LEU A 461 -0.79 -21.69 -22.97
N LEU A 462 -0.94 -22.74 -22.15
CA LEU A 462 -1.08 -22.64 -20.70
C LEU A 462 0.25 -22.41 -19.97
N ASP A 463 1.36 -22.96 -20.48
CA ASP A 463 2.66 -22.98 -19.81
C ASP A 463 3.20 -21.58 -19.44
N ILE A 464 2.83 -20.52 -20.17
CA ILE A 464 3.27 -19.16 -19.89
C ILE A 464 2.81 -18.70 -18.52
N HIS A 465 1.63 -19.14 -18.09
CA HIS A 465 1.09 -18.85 -16.76
C HIS A 465 1.88 -19.58 -15.67
N VAL A 466 2.31 -20.82 -15.93
CA VAL A 466 3.11 -21.61 -14.99
C VAL A 466 4.48 -20.96 -14.79
N PHE A 467 5.20 -20.67 -15.88
CA PHE A 467 6.50 -19.98 -15.80
C PHE A 467 6.36 -18.60 -15.15
N TYR A 468 5.33 -17.83 -15.50
CA TYR A 468 5.06 -16.56 -14.86
C TYR A 468 4.86 -16.69 -13.35
N THR A 469 4.05 -17.65 -12.90
CA THR A 469 3.74 -17.85 -11.47
C THR A 469 4.99 -18.22 -10.68
N VAL A 470 5.81 -19.14 -11.20
CA VAL A 470 7.07 -19.55 -10.57
C VAL A 470 8.07 -18.39 -10.50
N PHE A 471 8.32 -17.70 -11.62
CA PHE A 471 9.25 -16.57 -11.63
C PHE A 471 8.74 -15.37 -10.82
N SER A 472 7.43 -15.12 -10.80
CA SER A 472 6.81 -14.08 -9.97
C SER A 472 6.98 -14.40 -8.48
N ALA A 473 6.85 -15.67 -8.07
CA ALA A 473 7.10 -16.08 -6.70
C ALA A 473 8.58 -15.89 -6.31
N ILE A 474 9.51 -16.30 -7.17
CA ILE A 474 10.96 -16.11 -6.95
C ILE A 474 11.31 -14.62 -6.87
N TRP A 475 10.86 -13.83 -7.84
CA TRP A 475 11.13 -12.40 -7.88
C TRP A 475 10.49 -11.67 -6.69
N GLY A 476 9.26 -12.04 -6.33
CA GLY A 476 8.57 -11.53 -5.15
C GLY A 476 9.31 -11.86 -3.85
N PHE A 477 9.83 -13.08 -3.72
CA PHE A 477 10.67 -13.47 -2.59
C PHE A 477 11.97 -12.66 -2.52
N LEU A 478 12.66 -12.48 -3.65
CA LEU A 478 13.90 -11.69 -3.71
C LEU A 478 13.66 -10.21 -3.36
N LEU A 479 12.56 -9.63 -3.86
CA LEU A 479 12.16 -8.27 -3.49
C LEU A 479 11.83 -8.19 -1.99
N GLY A 480 11.07 -9.16 -1.46
CA GLY A 480 10.77 -9.22 -0.04
C GLY A 480 12.01 -9.33 0.83
N ALA A 481 12.97 -10.17 0.45
CA ALA A 481 14.24 -10.31 1.16
C ALA A 481 15.08 -9.03 1.10
N ARG A 482 15.15 -8.37 -0.07
CA ARG A 482 15.86 -7.10 -0.25
C ARG A 482 15.25 -5.99 0.60
N ASP A 483 13.93 -5.93 0.65
CA ASP A 483 13.17 -4.92 1.38
C ASP A 483 12.99 -5.31 2.87
N ARG A 484 13.67 -6.37 3.33
CA ARG A 484 13.63 -6.94 4.69
C ARG A 484 12.21 -7.25 5.20
N LEU A 485 11.31 -7.57 4.28
CA LEU A 485 9.92 -7.94 4.60
C LEU A 485 9.89 -9.27 5.36
N GLY A 486 9.44 -9.21 6.61
CA GLY A 486 9.33 -10.37 7.48
C GLY A 486 10.68 -10.84 8.02
N GLU A 487 11.58 -9.93 8.37
CA GLU A 487 12.75 -10.23 9.22
C GLU A 487 12.29 -10.65 10.63
N ILE A 488 11.22 -10.02 11.13
CA ILE A 488 10.58 -10.35 12.41
C ILE A 488 9.31 -11.18 12.13
N ARG A 489 9.40 -12.51 12.24
CA ARG A 489 8.27 -13.43 11.97
C ARG A 489 7.65 -14.06 13.20
N SER A 490 8.35 -13.99 14.33
CA SER A 490 7.93 -14.62 15.58
C SER A 490 8.01 -13.64 16.73
N LEU A 491 7.26 -13.94 17.79
CA LEU A 491 7.36 -13.21 19.04
C LEU A 491 8.78 -13.29 19.63
N GLU A 492 9.47 -14.41 19.45
CA GLU A 492 10.87 -14.56 19.86
C GLU A 492 11.80 -13.57 19.15
N SER A 493 11.61 -13.32 17.86
CA SER A 493 12.35 -12.28 17.14
C SER A 493 12.02 -10.88 17.66
N VAL A 494 10.75 -10.62 18.03
CA VAL A 494 10.36 -9.36 18.68
C VAL A 494 11.11 -9.16 20.00
N HIS A 495 11.26 -10.22 20.79
CA HIS A 495 11.97 -10.15 22.08
C HIS A 495 13.47 -9.91 21.89
N ARG A 496 14.10 -10.66 20.98
CA ARG A 496 15.54 -10.56 20.72
C ARG A 496 15.92 -9.17 20.20
N ASP A 497 15.13 -8.65 19.25
CA ASP A 497 15.51 -7.44 18.50
C ASP A 497 14.92 -6.15 19.11
N PHE A 498 14.24 -6.24 20.28
CA PHE A 498 13.54 -5.11 20.90
C PHE A 498 14.46 -3.92 21.22
N GLU A 499 15.70 -4.18 21.64
CA GLU A 499 16.70 -3.13 21.92
C GLU A 499 16.95 -2.22 20.69
N GLN A 500 16.81 -2.76 19.48
CA GLN A 500 17.03 -2.01 18.24
C GLN A 500 15.81 -1.17 17.83
N PHE A 501 14.63 -1.41 18.42
CA PHE A 501 13.39 -0.73 18.02
C PHE A 501 13.40 0.78 18.23
N PRO A 502 13.88 1.33 19.36
CA PRO A 502 14.00 2.78 19.52
C PRO A 502 14.87 3.41 18.43
N GLY A 503 15.99 2.77 18.10
CA GLY A 503 16.90 3.21 17.04
C GLY A 503 16.24 3.21 15.66
N GLY A 504 15.56 2.11 15.31
CA GLY A 504 14.83 1.96 14.05
C GLY A 504 13.63 2.91 13.92
N PHE A 505 12.89 3.13 15.01
CA PHE A 505 11.81 4.13 15.07
C PHE A 505 12.33 5.53 14.75
N MET A 506 13.45 5.91 15.37
CA MET A 506 14.03 7.24 15.19
C MET A 506 14.66 7.44 13.79
N ASP A 507 15.09 6.36 13.13
CA ASP A 507 15.62 6.40 11.76
C ASP A 507 14.51 6.47 10.70
N ASN A 508 13.44 5.69 10.87
CA ASN A 508 12.47 5.44 9.80
C ASN A 508 11.10 6.12 10.01
N LEU A 509 10.66 6.32 11.26
CA LEU A 509 9.33 6.85 11.58
C LEU A 509 9.35 8.25 12.23
N HIS A 510 10.48 8.66 12.81
CA HIS A 510 10.62 9.99 13.40
C HIS A 510 11.22 11.00 12.41
N VAL A 511 10.94 12.29 12.63
CA VAL A 511 11.59 13.38 11.86
C VAL A 511 13.09 13.41 12.17
N PRO A 512 13.99 13.51 11.17
CA PRO A 512 15.43 13.53 11.40
C PRO A 512 15.85 14.63 12.37
N LEU A 513 16.59 14.26 13.43
CA LEU A 513 17.10 15.22 14.41
C LEU A 513 18.50 15.72 14.01
N PRO A 514 18.73 17.04 13.93
CA PRO A 514 20.04 17.59 13.60
C PRO A 514 21.07 17.21 14.67
N GLY A 515 22.16 16.54 14.28
CA GLY A 515 23.26 16.13 15.17
C GLY A 515 23.27 14.65 15.59
N ARG A 516 22.19 13.90 15.36
CA ARG A 516 22.11 12.46 15.71
C ARG A 516 23.15 11.60 14.97
N GLU A 517 23.42 11.89 13.70
CA GLU A 517 24.43 11.18 12.89
C GLU A 517 25.87 11.37 13.40
N LYS A 518 26.17 12.51 14.05
CA LYS A 518 27.51 12.77 14.61
C LYS A 518 27.79 11.95 15.87
N ASN A 519 26.75 11.59 16.61
CA ASN A 519 26.87 10.86 17.87
C ASN A 519 26.94 9.34 17.68
N ARG A 520 26.61 8.80 16.50
CA ARG A 520 26.73 7.36 16.17
C ARG A 520 28.16 6.85 16.09
N TYR A 521 29.15 7.74 15.98
CA TYR A 521 30.57 7.39 15.83
C TYR A 521 31.42 7.65 17.09
N GLY A 522 30.79 8.05 18.21
CA GLY A 522 31.48 8.30 19.49
C GLY A 522 30.97 7.37 20.59
N ASN A 523 31.80 7.13 21.62
CA ASN A 523 31.52 6.29 22.82
C ASN A 523 30.34 6.78 23.71
N GLN A 524 29.35 7.51 23.18
CA GLN A 524 28.16 8.01 23.89
C GLN A 524 26.90 7.13 23.62
N ASP A 525 27.08 5.83 23.47
CA ASP A 525 26.00 4.88 23.13
C ASP A 525 24.88 4.82 24.18
N VAL A 526 25.20 5.01 25.47
CA VAL A 526 24.20 4.90 26.55
C VAL A 526 23.28 6.13 26.60
N GLU A 527 23.82 7.35 26.45
CA GLU A 527 23.01 8.56 26.44
C GLU A 527 22.14 8.66 25.19
N THR A 528 22.66 8.25 24.04
CA THR A 528 21.89 8.19 22.78
C THR A 528 20.79 7.14 22.85
N SER A 529 21.08 5.92 23.33
CA SER A 529 20.07 4.88 23.56
C SER A 529 18.98 5.33 24.53
N LYS A 530 19.33 6.05 25.61
CA LYS A 530 18.36 6.60 26.55
C LYS A 530 17.44 7.65 25.93
N VAL A 531 17.99 8.55 25.12
CA VAL A 531 17.19 9.57 24.41
C VAL A 531 16.24 8.92 23.40
N ASP A 532 16.73 7.95 22.62
CA ASP A 532 15.91 7.22 21.64
C ASP A 532 14.80 6.43 22.35
N ALA A 533 15.12 5.72 23.43
CA ALA A 533 14.16 4.98 24.26
C ALA A 533 13.09 5.89 24.90
N ALA A 534 13.48 7.07 25.39
CA ALA A 534 12.55 8.04 25.96
C ALA A 534 11.56 8.58 24.92
N ARG A 535 11.99 8.75 23.66
CA ARG A 535 11.13 9.18 22.54
C ARG A 535 10.25 8.06 22.00
N PHE A 536 10.72 6.83 22.04
CA PHE A 536 9.97 5.65 21.61
C PHE A 536 8.88 5.23 22.61
N SER A 537 9.16 5.31 23.92
CA SER A 537 8.28 4.80 24.98
C SER A 537 6.81 5.30 24.91
N PRO A 538 6.50 6.58 24.64
CA PRO A 538 5.10 7.04 24.61
C PRO A 538 4.33 6.43 23.45
N PHE A 539 5.00 6.26 22.31
CA PHE A 539 4.43 5.66 21.11
C PHE A 539 4.16 4.16 21.30
N TRP A 540 5.16 3.43 21.81
CA TRP A 540 4.99 2.01 22.17
C TRP A 540 3.85 1.82 23.17
N ASN A 541 3.78 2.65 24.20
CA ASN A 541 2.73 2.58 25.21
C ASN A 541 1.34 2.92 24.67
N GLU A 542 1.24 3.72 23.61
CA GLU A 542 -0.02 3.98 22.91
C GLU A 542 -0.49 2.74 22.14
N ILE A 543 0.43 2.06 21.45
CA ILE A 543 0.11 0.79 20.76
C ILE A 543 -0.42 -0.23 21.77
N VAL A 544 0.28 -0.40 22.89
CA VAL A 544 -0.12 -1.35 23.94
C VAL A 544 -1.48 -0.97 24.53
N ARG A 545 -1.77 0.32 24.74
CA ARG A 545 -3.08 0.78 25.22
C ARG A 545 -4.19 0.51 24.20
N ASN A 546 -3.96 0.77 22.91
CA ASN A 546 -4.93 0.46 21.86
C ASN A 546 -5.23 -1.05 21.77
N LEU A 547 -4.21 -1.90 21.91
CA LEU A 547 -4.41 -3.36 21.97
C LEU A 547 -5.27 -3.78 23.17
N ARG A 548 -5.18 -3.05 24.29
CA ARG A 548 -6.00 -3.27 25.47
C ARG A 548 -7.43 -2.77 25.27
N GLU A 549 -7.61 -1.59 24.67
CA GLU A 549 -8.93 -1.01 24.36
C GLU A 549 -9.73 -1.89 23.39
N GLU A 550 -9.05 -2.53 22.42
CA GLU A 550 -9.67 -3.51 21.51
C GLU A 550 -9.86 -4.91 22.11
N ASP A 551 -9.48 -5.10 23.38
CA ASP A 551 -9.61 -6.35 24.15
C ASP A 551 -8.73 -7.53 23.65
N TYR A 552 -7.64 -7.27 22.93
CA TYR A 552 -6.70 -8.34 22.54
C TYR A 552 -5.76 -8.77 23.67
N ILE A 553 -5.46 -7.89 24.62
CA ILE A 553 -4.57 -8.17 25.75
C ILE A 553 -5.28 -7.94 27.08
N SER A 554 -4.85 -8.66 28.11
CA SER A 554 -5.32 -8.49 29.49
C SER A 554 -4.64 -7.31 30.21
N ASN A 555 -5.18 -6.89 31.35
CA ASN A 555 -4.55 -5.86 32.20
C ASN A 555 -3.14 -6.27 32.66
N LEU A 556 -2.92 -7.56 32.94
CA LEU A 556 -1.61 -8.08 33.32
C LEU A 556 -0.62 -8.02 32.15
N GLU A 557 -1.03 -8.44 30.96
CA GLU A 557 -0.17 -8.36 29.76
C GLU A 557 0.15 -6.91 29.39
N MET A 558 -0.81 -5.99 29.53
CA MET A 558 -0.58 -4.56 29.36
C MET A 558 0.52 -4.07 30.31
N GLU A 559 0.42 -4.38 31.61
CA GLU A 559 1.45 -3.99 32.58
C GLU A 559 2.84 -4.53 32.25
N LEU A 560 2.93 -5.71 31.62
CA LEU A 560 4.20 -6.34 31.26
C LEU A 560 4.81 -5.75 29.98
N LEU A 561 3.97 -5.34 29.04
CA LEU A 561 4.36 -4.74 27.77
C LEU A 561 4.73 -3.26 27.90
N LEU A 562 4.16 -2.53 28.87
CA LEU A 562 4.42 -1.10 29.04
C LEU A 562 5.91 -0.80 29.30
N MET A 563 6.42 0.18 28.56
CA MET A 563 7.78 0.70 28.69
C MET A 563 7.76 1.93 29.60
N PRO A 564 8.60 2.00 30.65
CA PRO A 564 8.73 3.22 31.45
C PRO A 564 9.17 4.41 30.60
N LYS A 565 8.81 5.63 31.04
CA LYS A 565 9.13 6.87 30.31
C LYS A 565 10.63 7.16 30.23
N ASN A 566 11.46 6.44 31.01
CA ASN A 566 12.90 6.66 31.12
C ASN A 566 13.24 8.12 31.45
N SER A 567 12.57 8.64 32.48
CA SER A 567 12.80 9.98 33.04
C SER A 567 14.23 10.11 33.58
N SER A 568 14.73 11.34 33.72
CA SER A 568 16.13 11.63 34.10
C SER A 568 16.55 11.13 35.49
N LYS A 569 15.62 10.59 36.30
CA LYS A 569 15.88 10.19 37.70
C LYS A 569 16.78 8.97 37.84
N LEU A 570 16.68 7.98 36.94
CA LEU A 570 17.57 6.82 36.91
C LEU A 570 18.62 6.97 35.80
N PRO A 571 19.89 6.58 36.01
CA PRO A 571 20.95 6.72 35.02
C PRO A 571 20.90 5.67 33.88
N LEU A 572 19.89 4.79 33.87
CA LEU A 572 19.78 3.66 32.94
C LEU A 572 18.46 3.67 32.15
N VAL A 573 18.39 2.83 31.12
CA VAL A 573 17.17 2.56 30.35
C VAL A 573 16.40 1.42 31.02
N GLN A 574 15.17 1.68 31.42
CA GLN A 574 14.24 0.66 31.92
C GLN A 574 13.51 0.03 30.73
N TRP A 575 13.71 -1.27 30.53
CA TRP A 575 13.07 -2.05 29.48
C TRP A 575 11.74 -2.64 29.95
N PRO A 576 10.79 -2.97 29.06
CA PRO A 576 9.54 -3.61 29.46
C PRO A 576 9.74 -4.91 30.27
N LEU A 577 8.84 -5.18 31.22
CA LEU A 577 8.96 -6.32 32.13
C LEU A 577 8.86 -7.67 31.39
N PHE A 578 8.19 -7.73 30.24
CA PHE A 578 8.10 -8.97 29.46
C PHE A 578 9.47 -9.45 28.92
N LEU A 579 10.46 -8.57 28.81
CA LEU A 579 11.84 -8.92 28.43
C LEU A 579 12.67 -9.36 29.65
N LEU A 580 12.41 -8.74 30.81
CA LEU A 580 13.15 -8.95 32.06
C LEU A 580 12.60 -10.10 32.92
N GLY A 581 11.43 -10.63 32.57
CA GLY A 581 10.75 -11.70 33.30
C GLY A 581 11.67 -12.88 33.56
N SER A 582 11.65 -13.41 34.79
CA SER A 582 12.47 -14.55 35.22
C SER A 582 13.98 -14.33 35.30
N LYS A 583 14.52 -13.25 34.69
CA LYS A 583 15.97 -13.01 34.58
C LYS A 583 16.64 -12.78 35.93
N ILE A 584 15.98 -12.08 36.85
CA ILE A 584 16.52 -11.87 38.21
C ILE A 584 16.64 -13.18 38.97
N PHE A 585 15.67 -14.09 38.83
CA PHE A 585 15.72 -15.39 39.50
C PHE A 585 16.86 -16.25 38.93
N LEU A 586 17.04 -16.24 37.61
CA LEU A 586 18.18 -16.91 36.96
C LEU A 586 19.51 -16.31 37.42
N ALA A 587 19.64 -14.98 37.47
CA ALA A 587 20.83 -14.31 37.98
C ALA A 587 21.11 -14.65 39.45
N LYS A 588 20.07 -14.74 40.28
CA LYS A 588 20.15 -15.13 41.69
C LYS A 588 20.63 -16.57 41.85
N ASP A 589 20.11 -17.49 41.03
CA ASP A 589 20.49 -18.90 41.07
C ASP A 589 21.93 -19.09 40.58
N ILE A 590 22.34 -18.38 39.51
CA ILE A 590 23.73 -18.31 39.07
C ILE A 590 24.62 -17.79 40.19
N ALA A 591 24.24 -16.70 40.87
CA ALA A 591 25.02 -16.10 41.96
C ALA A 591 25.09 -16.99 43.22
N ALA A 592 24.10 -17.84 43.47
CA ALA A 592 24.07 -18.73 44.62
C ALA A 592 25.02 -19.93 44.47
N ASP A 593 25.18 -20.42 43.23
CA ASP A 593 26.02 -21.59 42.91
C ASP A 593 27.49 -21.22 42.65
N TYR A 594 27.78 -19.93 42.44
CA TYR A 594 29.09 -19.48 42.00
C TYR A 594 30.07 -19.20 43.16
N ARG A 595 31.29 -19.72 43.06
CA ARG A 595 32.34 -19.61 44.10
C ARG A 595 33.66 -19.02 43.60
N GLU A 596 33.76 -18.64 42.33
CA GLU A 596 34.99 -18.15 41.67
C GLU A 596 34.97 -16.61 41.51
N LEU A 597 35.99 -16.00 40.88
CA LEU A 597 36.19 -14.53 40.80
C LEU A 597 34.95 -13.72 40.33
N GLN A 598 34.79 -12.52 40.88
CA GLN A 598 33.71 -11.57 40.54
C GLN A 598 33.57 -11.29 39.04
N ASP A 599 34.69 -11.17 38.32
CA ASP A 599 34.68 -10.81 36.90
C ASP A 599 33.99 -11.88 36.03
N GLU A 600 34.18 -13.17 36.36
CA GLU A 600 33.60 -14.28 35.60
C GLU A 600 32.11 -14.47 35.91
N LEU A 601 31.69 -14.19 37.16
CA LEU A 601 30.27 -14.09 37.52
C LEU A 601 29.58 -13.01 36.69
N TRP A 602 30.18 -11.82 36.62
CA TRP A 602 29.61 -10.71 35.85
C TRP A 602 29.64 -10.98 34.35
N GLU A 603 30.67 -11.63 33.82
CA GLU A 603 30.73 -12.07 32.43
C GLU A 603 29.58 -13.04 32.11
N ARG A 604 29.32 -14.01 32.99
CA ARG A 604 28.22 -14.97 32.83
C ARG A 604 26.85 -14.29 32.89
N ILE A 605 26.69 -13.30 33.76
CA ILE A 605 25.46 -12.49 33.82
C ILE A 605 25.31 -11.63 32.55
N SER A 606 26.41 -11.08 32.05
CA SER A 606 26.45 -10.20 30.89
C SER A 606 26.33 -10.92 29.55
N ARG A 607 26.27 -12.26 29.53
CA ARG A 607 25.97 -13.04 28.29
C ARG A 607 24.54 -12.81 27.79
N ASP A 608 23.63 -12.42 28.67
CA ASP A 608 22.26 -12.04 28.34
C ASP A 608 22.08 -10.57 28.73
N ASP A 609 21.99 -9.69 27.73
CA ASP A 609 21.89 -8.25 27.93
C ASP A 609 20.67 -7.88 28.80
N TYR A 610 19.54 -8.56 28.61
CA TYR A 610 18.35 -8.33 29.44
C TYR A 610 18.52 -8.81 30.88
N MET A 611 19.34 -9.84 31.12
CA MET A 611 19.66 -10.27 32.49
C MET A 611 20.55 -9.25 33.20
N LYS A 612 21.54 -8.70 32.49
CA LYS A 612 22.35 -7.57 32.98
C LYS A 612 21.46 -6.37 33.30
N TYR A 613 20.59 -5.95 32.38
CA TYR A 613 19.69 -4.81 32.61
C TYR A 613 18.73 -5.05 33.78
N ALA A 614 18.20 -6.26 33.94
CA ALA A 614 17.33 -6.59 35.06
C ALA A 614 18.05 -6.45 36.42
N VAL A 615 19.32 -6.86 36.50
CA VAL A 615 20.14 -6.74 37.71
C VAL A 615 20.48 -5.26 38.00
N GLU A 616 20.93 -4.52 36.99
CA GLU A 616 21.25 -3.08 37.12
C GLU A 616 20.02 -2.24 37.50
N GLU A 617 18.87 -2.51 36.88
CA GLU A 617 17.60 -1.87 37.18
C GLU A 617 17.14 -2.20 38.60
N CYS A 618 17.18 -3.47 39.00
CA CYS A 618 16.77 -3.90 40.33
C CYS A 618 17.62 -3.23 41.42
N PHE A 619 18.94 -3.23 41.25
CA PHE A 619 19.87 -2.61 42.20
C PHE A 619 19.61 -1.11 42.36
N SER A 620 19.44 -0.39 41.25
CA SER A 620 19.21 1.06 41.24
C SER A 620 17.82 1.42 41.78
N THR A 621 16.80 0.62 41.45
CA THR A 621 15.41 0.88 41.87
C THR A 621 15.21 0.61 43.35
N ILE A 622 15.84 -0.44 43.91
CA ILE A 622 15.85 -0.69 45.36
C ILE A 622 16.50 0.50 46.10
N LYS A 623 17.64 1.00 45.60
CA LYS A 623 18.34 2.17 46.18
C LYS A 623 17.40 3.37 46.23
N TYR A 624 16.77 3.66 45.10
CA TYR A 624 15.86 4.80 44.96
C TYR A 624 14.65 4.68 45.89
N ILE A 625 13.95 3.54 45.89
CA ILE A 625 12.76 3.33 46.72
C ILE A 625 13.08 3.42 48.21
N LEU A 626 14.17 2.79 48.67
CA LEU A 626 14.55 2.81 50.08
C LEU A 626 15.00 4.21 50.54
N LEU A 627 15.70 4.98 49.70
CA LEU A 627 16.10 6.37 50.04
C LEU A 627 14.92 7.34 50.11
N GLU A 628 13.85 7.11 49.35
CA GLU A 628 12.64 7.94 49.36
C GLU A 628 11.68 7.60 50.52
N ILE A 629 11.63 6.32 50.92
CA ILE A 629 10.72 5.84 51.97
C ILE A 629 11.33 6.04 53.37
N LEU A 630 12.66 5.94 53.52
CA LEU A 630 13.32 5.96 54.81
C LEU A 630 13.89 7.35 55.14
N GLU A 631 13.73 7.79 56.39
CA GLU A 631 14.27 9.06 56.90
C GLU A 631 15.35 8.86 57.98
N GLY A 632 16.16 9.90 58.20
CA GLY A 632 17.14 9.97 59.28
C GLY A 632 18.13 8.79 59.30
N GLU A 633 18.11 8.03 60.39
CA GLU A 633 18.98 6.87 60.62
C GLU A 633 18.71 5.73 59.62
N GLY A 634 17.47 5.59 59.12
CA GLY A 634 17.14 4.59 58.09
C GLY A 634 17.73 4.92 56.72
N ARG A 635 17.81 6.22 56.36
CA ARG A 635 18.47 6.67 55.12
C ARG A 635 19.98 6.46 55.18
N MET A 636 20.60 6.79 56.32
CA MET A 636 22.04 6.56 56.54
C MET A 636 22.41 5.07 56.40
N TRP A 637 21.54 4.16 56.84
CA TRP A 637 21.73 2.72 56.64
C TRP A 637 21.79 2.32 55.16
N VAL A 638 20.86 2.82 54.34
CA VAL A 638 20.83 2.52 52.90
C VAL A 638 22.07 3.09 52.20
N GLU A 639 22.38 4.37 52.42
CA GLU A 639 23.56 5.01 51.83
C GLU A 639 24.83 4.21 52.16
N ARG A 640 24.96 3.78 53.43
CA ARG A 640 26.13 3.03 53.88
C ARG A 640 26.25 1.64 53.26
N ILE A 641 25.17 0.87 53.22
CA ILE A 641 25.21 -0.46 52.59
C ILE A 641 25.60 -0.36 51.12
N TYR A 642 25.03 0.61 50.41
CA TYR A 642 25.32 0.78 48.99
C TYR A 642 26.78 1.22 48.75
N GLU A 643 27.34 2.09 49.60
CA GLU A 643 28.77 2.42 49.58
C GLU A 643 29.66 1.20 49.84
N ASP A 644 29.33 0.38 50.84
CA ASP A 644 30.09 -0.84 51.17
C ASP A 644 30.03 -1.85 50.01
N ILE A 645 28.86 -2.01 49.35
CA ILE A 645 28.71 -2.83 48.15
C ILE A 645 29.57 -2.27 47.01
N GLU A 646 29.47 -0.98 46.70
CA GLU A 646 30.24 -0.34 45.62
C GLU A 646 31.77 -0.41 45.88
N ALA A 647 32.20 -0.28 47.14
CA ALA A 647 33.60 -0.43 47.53
C ALA A 647 34.09 -1.87 47.36
N SER A 648 33.26 -2.85 47.72
CA SER A 648 33.56 -4.28 47.54
C SER A 648 33.65 -4.67 46.06
N ILE A 649 32.75 -4.12 45.21
CA ILE A 649 32.81 -4.28 43.75
C ILE A 649 34.13 -3.73 43.19
N LYS A 650 34.57 -2.55 43.64
CA LYS A 650 35.86 -1.94 43.23
C LYS A 650 37.07 -2.75 43.69
N LYS A 651 37.00 -3.33 44.89
CA LYS A 651 38.05 -4.21 45.46
C LYS A 651 38.03 -5.63 44.88
N LYS A 652 37.03 -5.97 44.05
CA LYS A 652 36.77 -7.31 43.50
C LYS A 652 36.58 -8.40 44.58
N SER A 653 36.00 -8.04 45.71
CA SER A 653 35.86 -8.90 46.90
C SER A 653 34.41 -9.23 47.27
N ILE A 654 33.43 -8.99 46.37
CA ILE A 654 32.01 -9.10 46.70
C ILE A 654 31.57 -10.47 47.24
N GLN A 655 32.17 -11.56 46.76
CA GLN A 655 31.85 -12.92 47.22
C GLN A 655 32.45 -13.24 48.59
N ILE A 656 33.47 -12.49 49.01
CA ILE A 656 34.11 -12.61 50.33
C ILE A 656 33.35 -11.76 51.34
N ASP A 657 32.95 -10.55 50.93
CA ASP A 657 32.30 -9.55 51.77
C ASP A 657 30.79 -9.79 51.93
N PHE A 658 30.16 -10.46 50.95
CA PHE A 658 28.72 -10.74 50.93
C PHE A 658 28.42 -12.21 50.59
N LYS A 659 27.55 -12.83 51.39
CA LYS A 659 27.04 -14.19 51.16
C LYS A 659 25.91 -14.18 50.12
N LEU A 660 26.29 -14.28 48.84
CA LEU A 660 25.35 -14.24 47.71
C LEU A 660 24.31 -15.38 47.73
N ASN A 661 24.62 -16.53 48.33
CA ASN A 661 23.66 -17.64 48.50
C ASN A 661 22.45 -17.29 49.39
N LYS A 662 22.53 -16.23 50.21
CA LYS A 662 21.44 -15.73 51.06
C LYS A 662 20.61 -14.63 50.41
N LEU A 663 20.89 -14.24 49.15
CA LEU A 663 20.09 -13.25 48.41
C LEU A 663 18.62 -13.65 48.25
N SER A 664 18.30 -14.95 48.28
CA SER A 664 16.92 -15.45 48.28
C SER A 664 16.09 -14.92 49.46
N LEU A 665 16.71 -14.77 50.64
CA LEU A 665 16.02 -14.20 51.81
C LEU A 665 15.78 -12.70 51.62
N VAL A 666 16.75 -11.97 51.07
CA VAL A 666 16.63 -10.53 50.79
C VAL A 666 15.49 -10.28 49.81
N ILE A 667 15.44 -11.02 48.69
CA ILE A 667 14.36 -10.91 47.70
C ILE A 667 13.00 -11.20 48.35
N SER A 668 12.91 -12.23 49.20
CA SER A 668 11.66 -12.56 49.90
C SER A 668 11.17 -11.42 50.81
N ARG A 669 12.07 -10.83 51.61
CA ARG A 669 11.73 -9.70 52.51
C ARG A 669 11.40 -8.42 51.74
N LEU A 670 12.14 -8.13 50.67
CA LEU A 670 11.83 -7.02 49.76
C LEU A 670 10.46 -7.17 49.11
N THR A 671 10.13 -8.37 48.63
CA THR A 671 8.81 -8.63 48.02
C THR A 671 7.68 -8.44 49.03
N ALA A 672 7.85 -8.87 50.28
CA ALA A 672 6.87 -8.63 51.33
C ALA A 672 6.68 -7.13 51.61
N LEU A 673 7.77 -6.36 51.70
CA LEU A 673 7.72 -4.91 51.88
C LEU A 673 7.01 -4.22 50.71
N LEU A 674 7.38 -4.55 49.47
CA LEU A 674 6.80 -3.94 48.27
C LEU A 674 5.33 -4.31 48.08
N GLY A 675 4.92 -5.50 48.51
CA GLY A 675 3.52 -5.93 48.51
C GLY A 675 2.64 -5.03 49.39
N LEU A 676 3.13 -4.67 50.57
CA LEU A 676 2.46 -3.75 51.49
C LEU A 676 2.43 -2.31 50.96
N LEU A 677 3.55 -1.83 50.41
CA LEU A 677 3.68 -0.48 49.85
C LEU A 677 2.86 -0.25 48.57
N LYS A 678 2.43 -1.32 47.89
CA LYS A 678 1.56 -1.26 46.71
C LYS A 678 0.11 -0.89 47.08
N GLU A 679 -0.32 -1.23 48.30
CA GLU A 679 -1.68 -0.98 48.77
C GLU A 679 -1.86 0.46 49.28
N ALA A 680 -3.12 0.87 49.50
CA ALA A 680 -3.41 2.18 50.08
C ALA A 680 -2.94 2.24 51.54
N GLU A 681 -2.56 3.43 52.00
CA GLU A 681 -2.10 3.66 53.37
C GLU A 681 -3.21 3.31 54.37
N THR A 682 -2.98 2.27 55.17
CA THR A 682 -3.80 1.91 56.33
C THR A 682 -2.89 1.77 57.55
N PRO A 683 -3.38 2.03 58.78
CA PRO A 683 -2.55 1.89 59.99
C PRO A 683 -2.01 0.47 60.19
N ASP A 684 -2.69 -0.55 59.67
CA ASP A 684 -2.22 -1.94 59.69
C ASP A 684 -1.10 -2.19 58.66
N SER A 685 -1.23 -1.62 57.46
CA SER A 685 -0.20 -1.69 56.41
C SER A 685 1.07 -0.93 56.80
N ASP A 686 0.96 0.17 57.54
CA ASP A 686 2.11 0.96 58.01
C ASP A 686 2.93 0.20 59.07
N ASN A 687 2.27 -0.33 60.11
CA ASN A 687 2.90 -1.21 61.10
C ASN A 687 3.51 -2.46 60.45
N GLY A 688 2.83 -3.03 59.45
CA GLY A 688 3.34 -4.13 58.64
C GLY A 688 4.60 -3.76 57.84
N ALA A 689 4.63 -2.56 57.23
CA ALA A 689 5.75 -2.07 56.46
C ALA A 689 6.98 -1.81 57.34
N VAL A 690 6.79 -1.20 58.52
CA VAL A 690 7.86 -1.01 59.52
C VAL A 690 8.48 -2.35 59.89
N LYS A 691 7.65 -3.36 60.19
CA LYS A 691 8.13 -4.71 60.50
C LYS A 691 8.87 -5.35 59.32
N ALA A 692 8.40 -5.16 58.08
CA ALA A 692 9.06 -5.71 56.90
C ALA A 692 10.42 -5.06 56.61
N VAL A 693 10.57 -3.74 56.83
CA VAL A 693 11.87 -3.04 56.72
C VAL A 693 12.83 -3.51 57.81
N GLN A 694 12.32 -3.71 59.04
CA GLN A 694 13.07 -4.24 60.16
C GLN A 694 13.60 -5.66 59.88
N ASP A 695 12.74 -6.55 59.38
CA ASP A 695 13.12 -7.89 58.95
C ASP A 695 14.16 -7.85 57.81
N LEU A 696 14.04 -6.89 56.88
CA LEU A 696 15.01 -6.69 55.80
C LEU A 696 16.38 -6.25 56.35
N TYR A 697 16.40 -5.31 57.29
CA TYR A 697 17.61 -4.88 57.99
C TYR A 697 18.30 -6.07 58.66
N ASP A 698 17.55 -6.86 59.43
CA ASP A 698 18.11 -7.97 60.20
C ASP A 698 18.69 -9.06 59.27
N VAL A 699 18.00 -9.39 58.17
CA VAL A 699 18.51 -10.33 57.15
C VAL A 699 19.79 -9.82 56.48
N VAL A 700 19.80 -8.56 56.01
CA VAL A 700 20.99 -8.03 55.33
C VAL A 700 22.17 -7.96 56.30
N ARG A 701 21.91 -7.59 57.56
CA ARG A 701 22.91 -7.42 58.61
C ARG A 701 23.54 -8.73 59.07
N HIS A 702 22.71 -9.73 59.35
CA HIS A 702 23.15 -10.95 60.02
C HIS A 702 23.38 -12.12 59.06
N ASP A 703 22.62 -12.20 57.97
CA ASP A 703 22.69 -13.34 57.05
C ASP A 703 23.55 -13.06 55.80
N VAL A 704 23.57 -11.82 55.31
CA VAL A 704 24.20 -11.47 54.02
C VAL A 704 25.59 -10.88 54.20
N LEU A 705 25.78 -9.95 55.12
CA LEU A 705 27.09 -9.31 55.36
C LEU A 705 28.06 -10.27 56.06
N SER A 706 29.24 -10.51 55.46
CA SER A 706 30.37 -11.25 56.08
C SER A 706 31.57 -10.37 56.44
N ILE A 707 31.47 -9.06 56.20
CA ILE A 707 32.54 -8.08 56.44
C ILE A 707 33.00 -8.09 57.91
N ASN A 708 34.32 -8.13 58.11
CA ASN A 708 34.96 -7.76 59.38
C ASN A 708 34.93 -6.23 59.50
N MET A 709 33.98 -5.72 60.29
CA MET A 709 33.60 -4.31 60.37
C MET A 709 34.60 -3.38 61.09
N ARG A 710 35.89 -3.49 60.79
CA ARG A 710 36.93 -2.72 61.50
C ARG A 710 37.07 -1.28 61.01
N GLU A 711 36.81 -1.00 59.73
CA GLU A 711 36.99 0.36 59.18
C GLU A 711 35.81 1.31 59.50
N ASN A 712 34.61 0.77 59.76
CA ASN A 712 33.35 1.54 59.79
C ASN A 712 32.54 1.34 61.09
N TYR A 713 33.21 0.93 62.17
CA TYR A 713 32.58 0.46 63.43
C TYR A 713 31.62 1.48 64.08
N GLU A 714 31.95 2.77 64.02
CA GLU A 714 31.17 3.83 64.68
C GLU A 714 29.77 4.02 64.07
N THR A 715 29.67 4.10 62.75
CA THR A 715 28.40 4.30 62.03
C THR A 715 27.45 3.11 62.25
N TRP A 716 27.99 1.90 62.22
CA TRP A 716 27.20 0.69 62.43
C TRP A 716 26.80 0.47 63.89
N ASN A 717 27.62 0.93 64.84
CA ASN A 717 27.23 0.97 66.26
C ASN A 717 26.12 1.99 66.50
N LEU A 718 26.15 3.14 65.82
CA LEU A 718 25.09 4.14 65.89
C LEU A 718 23.76 3.57 65.36
N LEU A 719 23.79 2.87 64.22
CA LEU A 719 22.62 2.17 63.66
C LEU A 719 22.13 1.02 64.56
N SER A 720 23.04 0.25 65.17
CA SER A 720 22.69 -0.83 66.12
C SER A 720 22.06 -0.27 67.40
N LYS A 721 22.58 0.84 67.92
CA LYS A 721 22.03 1.54 69.08
C LYS A 721 20.64 2.12 68.77
N ALA A 722 20.48 2.74 67.60
CA ALA A 722 19.20 3.22 67.10
C ALA A 722 18.14 2.11 66.96
N ARG A 723 18.55 0.92 66.50
CA ARG A 723 17.69 -0.27 66.42
C ARG A 723 17.22 -0.72 67.82
N ASN A 724 18.15 -0.83 68.77
CA ASN A 724 17.86 -1.26 70.15
C ASN A 724 16.99 -0.25 70.91
N GLU A 725 17.09 1.04 70.58
CA GLU A 725 16.29 2.13 71.16
C GLU A 725 14.94 2.32 70.45
N GLY A 726 14.62 1.53 69.41
CA GLY A 726 13.37 1.64 68.66
C GLY A 726 13.24 2.91 67.79
N ARG A 727 14.34 3.65 67.59
CA ARG A 727 14.39 4.88 66.77
C ARG A 727 14.57 4.58 65.28
N LEU A 728 15.06 3.39 64.94
CA LEU A 728 15.26 2.96 63.56
C LEU A 728 13.93 2.50 62.93
N PHE A 729 13.52 3.18 61.85
CA PHE A 729 12.29 2.92 61.07
C PHE A 729 10.97 3.24 61.78
N SER A 730 10.96 4.19 62.73
CA SER A 730 9.75 4.59 63.48
C SER A 730 8.74 5.36 62.63
N ASP A 731 9.20 6.14 61.64
CA ASP A 731 8.36 6.90 60.71
C ASP A 731 8.73 6.57 59.26
N LEU A 732 7.81 6.01 58.49
CA LEU A 732 7.98 5.71 57.06
C LEU A 732 7.26 6.76 56.20
N LYS A 733 7.91 7.22 55.15
CA LYS A 733 7.25 8.04 54.12
C LYS A 733 6.50 7.13 53.15
N TRP A 734 5.17 7.10 53.27
CA TRP A 734 4.35 6.37 52.30
C TRP A 734 4.49 6.98 50.90
N PRO A 735 4.66 6.17 49.84
CA PRO A 735 4.82 6.67 48.49
C PRO A 735 3.56 7.39 48.02
N LYS A 736 3.55 8.74 48.05
CA LYS A 736 2.45 9.58 47.56
C LYS A 736 2.65 10.01 46.10
N ASP A 737 3.89 10.14 45.65
CA ASP A 737 4.23 10.46 44.25
C ASP A 737 3.75 9.33 43.31
N PRO A 738 2.96 9.63 42.26
CA PRO A 738 2.56 8.64 41.27
C PRO A 738 3.74 7.92 40.61
N GLU A 739 4.88 8.60 40.41
CA GLU A 739 6.06 7.96 39.81
C GLU A 739 6.68 6.93 40.76
N LEU A 740 6.77 7.25 42.06
CA LEU A 740 7.27 6.32 43.08
C LEU A 740 6.33 5.12 43.25
N LYS A 741 5.00 5.32 43.26
CA LYS A 741 4.02 4.21 43.27
C LYS A 741 4.19 3.27 42.08
N LEU A 742 4.43 3.82 40.88
CA LEU A 742 4.67 3.03 39.69
C LEU A 742 5.98 2.22 39.79
N GLN A 743 7.05 2.81 40.34
CA GLN A 743 8.30 2.08 40.55
C GLN A 743 8.17 0.97 41.59
N VAL A 744 7.43 1.20 42.69
CA VAL A 744 7.12 0.16 43.69
C VAL A 744 6.34 -0.99 43.06
N LYS A 745 5.27 -0.69 42.32
CA LYS A 745 4.47 -1.70 41.62
C LYS A 745 5.31 -2.47 40.60
N ARG A 746 6.17 -1.78 39.85
CA ARG A 746 7.06 -2.37 38.84
C ARG A 746 8.10 -3.28 39.47
N LEU A 747 8.79 -2.84 40.53
CA LEU A 747 9.78 -3.64 41.23
C LEU A 747 9.14 -4.88 41.87
N HIS A 748 7.96 -4.73 42.47
CA HIS A 748 7.19 -5.87 42.96
C HIS A 748 6.91 -6.89 41.84
N SER A 749 6.45 -6.44 40.67
CA SER A 749 6.21 -7.31 39.51
C SER A 749 7.49 -7.99 39.01
N LEU A 750 8.60 -7.24 38.94
CA LEU A 750 9.91 -7.76 38.53
C LEU A 750 10.42 -8.87 39.48
N LEU A 751 10.13 -8.76 40.78
CA LEU A 751 10.52 -9.73 41.82
C LEU A 751 9.51 -10.85 42.07
N THR A 752 8.37 -10.87 41.38
CA THR A 752 7.32 -11.90 41.59
C THR A 752 7.03 -12.74 40.35
N ILE A 753 7.27 -12.20 39.15
CA ILE A 753 6.91 -12.86 37.88
C ILE A 753 8.01 -13.83 37.45
N LYS A 754 7.69 -15.13 37.47
CA LYS A 754 8.66 -16.22 37.26
C LYS A 754 8.62 -16.93 35.92
N ASP A 755 7.49 -17.00 35.19
CA ASP A 755 7.39 -17.87 34.00
C ASP A 755 6.46 -17.36 32.87
N SER A 756 5.73 -16.27 33.08
CA SER A 756 4.62 -15.90 32.17
C SER A 756 5.03 -15.02 30.98
N ALA A 757 6.28 -14.55 30.89
CA ALA A 757 6.65 -13.45 30.02
C ALA A 757 7.07 -13.83 28.59
N ALA A 758 7.55 -15.07 28.36
CA ALA A 758 8.10 -15.50 27.07
C ALA A 758 7.04 -15.55 25.93
N ASN A 759 5.76 -15.74 26.28
CA ASN A 759 4.66 -15.89 25.33
C ASN A 759 3.67 -14.70 25.35
N ILE A 760 4.12 -13.51 25.78
CA ILE A 760 3.27 -12.31 25.86
C ILE A 760 3.48 -11.41 24.64
N PRO A 761 2.40 -10.95 23.96
CA PRO A 761 0.99 -11.24 24.23
C PRO A 761 0.58 -12.63 23.73
N LYS A 762 -0.41 -13.26 24.38
CA LYS A 762 -0.90 -14.60 23.98
C LYS A 762 -1.80 -14.59 22.76
N ASN A 763 -2.59 -13.53 22.58
CA ASN A 763 -3.54 -13.40 21.48
C ASN A 763 -2.80 -13.28 20.12
N LEU A 764 -3.24 -14.07 19.14
CA LEU A 764 -2.61 -14.17 17.82
C LEU A 764 -2.71 -12.86 17.01
N GLU A 765 -3.81 -12.12 17.17
CA GLU A 765 -4.02 -10.85 16.47
C GLU A 765 -3.11 -9.76 17.05
N ALA A 766 -2.95 -9.70 18.38
CA ALA A 766 -1.97 -8.83 19.03
C ALA A 766 -0.54 -9.17 18.57
N GLN A 767 -0.16 -10.45 18.53
CA GLN A 767 1.15 -10.87 18.03
C GLN A 767 1.35 -10.43 16.57
N ARG A 768 0.34 -10.65 15.71
CA ARG A 768 0.39 -10.25 14.30
C ARG A 768 0.57 -8.74 14.15
N ARG A 769 -0.17 -7.93 14.90
CA ARG A 769 -0.09 -6.45 14.86
C ARG A 769 1.26 -5.96 15.34
N LEU A 770 1.78 -6.51 16.43
CA LEU A 770 3.11 -6.17 16.93
C LEU A 770 4.19 -6.56 15.92
N GLN A 771 4.14 -7.78 15.37
CA GLN A 771 5.09 -8.23 14.33
C GLN A 771 5.04 -7.33 13.09
N PHE A 772 3.84 -6.94 12.64
CA PHE A 772 3.69 -6.03 11.51
C PHE A 772 4.30 -4.66 11.79
N PHE A 773 4.01 -4.10 12.96
CA PHE A 773 4.60 -2.84 13.41
C PHE A 773 6.13 -2.93 13.50
N THR A 774 6.68 -3.96 14.14
CA THR A 774 8.13 -4.09 14.31
C THR A 774 8.84 -4.31 12.98
N ASN A 775 8.25 -5.06 12.04
CA ASN A 775 8.79 -5.16 10.68
C ASN A 775 8.88 -3.79 10.01
N SER A 776 7.87 -2.94 10.18
CA SER A 776 7.90 -1.59 9.58
C SER A 776 9.07 -0.74 10.06
N LEU A 777 9.62 -1.00 11.25
CA LEU A 777 10.78 -0.28 11.79
C LEU A 777 12.09 -0.58 11.04
N PHE A 778 12.18 -1.71 10.32
CA PHE A 778 13.39 -2.15 9.61
C PHE A 778 13.23 -2.14 8.09
N MET A 779 12.03 -1.82 7.61
CA MET A 779 11.76 -1.63 6.19
C MET A 779 12.41 -0.33 5.68
N GLU A 780 12.86 -0.36 4.43
CA GLU A 780 13.31 0.85 3.74
C GLU A 780 12.09 1.75 3.46
N MET A 781 11.93 2.80 4.26
CA MET A 781 10.86 3.79 4.11
C MET A 781 11.41 5.15 3.69
N PRO A 782 10.67 5.95 2.91
CA PRO A 782 11.04 7.34 2.65
C PRO A 782 11.15 8.12 3.97
N PRO A 783 12.08 9.08 4.08
CA PRO A 783 12.26 9.84 5.33
C PRO A 783 10.97 10.55 5.72
N ALA A 784 10.59 10.40 6.99
CA ALA A 784 9.40 11.01 7.55
C ALA A 784 9.51 12.54 7.49
N LYS A 785 8.58 13.16 6.74
CA LYS A 785 8.47 14.61 6.67
C LYS A 785 7.71 15.14 7.88
N ALA A 786 8.00 16.39 8.26
CA ALA A 786 7.28 17.04 9.33
C ALA A 786 5.77 17.15 8.99
N VAL A 787 4.90 17.09 10.01
CA VAL A 787 3.43 17.17 9.84
C VAL A 787 3.00 18.42 9.05
N ARG A 788 3.74 19.53 9.18
CA ARG A 788 3.54 20.77 8.39
C ARG A 788 3.67 20.60 6.87
N GLU A 789 4.36 19.55 6.41
CA GLU A 789 4.52 19.22 4.99
C GLU A 789 3.48 18.19 4.50
N MET A 790 2.64 17.67 5.38
CA MET A 790 1.60 16.71 5.02
C MET A 790 0.64 17.33 3.99
N LEU A 791 0.29 16.55 2.96
CA LEU A 791 -0.73 16.96 2.01
C LEU A 791 -2.09 16.91 2.71
N SER A 792 -2.84 18.00 2.68
CA SER A 792 -4.25 17.97 3.10
C SER A 792 -4.98 16.92 2.29
N PHE A 793 -5.55 15.94 2.98
CA PHE A 793 -6.31 14.86 2.40
C PHE A 793 -7.71 14.88 3.00
N SER A 794 -8.72 14.94 2.13
CA SER A 794 -10.12 14.86 2.54
C SER A 794 -10.71 13.60 1.93
N VAL A 795 -11.14 12.68 2.79
CA VAL A 795 -11.87 11.49 2.37
C VAL A 795 -13.34 11.80 2.48
N PHE A 796 -14.05 11.76 1.34
CA PHE A 796 -15.49 11.61 1.37
C PHE A 796 -15.78 10.13 1.50
N THR A 797 -16.08 9.66 2.71
CA THR A 797 -16.59 8.30 2.91
C THR A 797 -18.01 8.27 2.36
N PRO A 798 -18.29 7.59 1.24
CA PRO A 798 -19.66 7.44 0.78
C PRO A 798 -20.42 6.68 1.86
N TYR A 799 -21.38 7.35 2.49
CA TYR A 799 -22.27 6.71 3.45
C TYR A 799 -23.23 5.81 2.68
N TYR A 800 -22.75 4.61 2.33
CA TYR A 800 -23.63 3.53 1.92
C TYR A 800 -24.50 3.14 3.13
N SER A 801 -25.62 2.45 2.90
CA SER A 801 -26.50 1.95 3.96
C SER A 801 -25.88 0.82 4.81
N GLU A 802 -24.56 0.77 4.93
CA GLU A 802 -23.82 -0.23 5.69
C GLU A 802 -23.89 0.07 7.19
N ILE A 803 -24.05 -1.00 7.97
CA ILE A 803 -24.18 -0.90 9.43
C ILE A 803 -22.79 -0.66 10.03
N VAL A 804 -22.59 0.51 10.61
CA VAL A 804 -21.33 0.83 11.33
C VAL A 804 -21.32 0.21 12.73
N LEU A 805 -22.45 0.26 13.43
CA LEU A 805 -22.60 -0.25 14.80
C LEU A 805 -23.83 -1.16 14.87
N TYR A 806 -23.63 -2.42 15.27
CA TYR A 806 -24.73 -3.35 15.47
C TYR A 806 -25.74 -2.84 16.49
N SER A 807 -27.02 -3.07 16.23
CA SER A 807 -28.08 -2.92 17.23
C SER A 807 -28.16 -4.15 18.14
N LEU A 808 -28.69 -3.98 19.36
CA LEU A 808 -28.92 -5.11 20.28
C LEU A 808 -29.84 -6.17 19.66
N SER A 809 -30.87 -5.74 18.94
CA SER A 809 -31.78 -6.63 18.22
C SER A 809 -31.04 -7.49 17.18
N GLU A 810 -30.07 -6.94 16.45
CA GLU A 810 -29.27 -7.70 15.48
C GLU A 810 -28.34 -8.70 16.16
N LEU A 811 -27.73 -8.32 17.29
CA LEU A 811 -26.84 -9.20 18.05
C LEU A 811 -27.56 -10.42 18.62
N GLN A 812 -28.81 -10.26 19.05
CA GLN A 812 -29.66 -11.31 19.62
C GLN A 812 -30.45 -12.09 18.55
N LYS A 813 -30.60 -11.54 17.34
CA LYS A 813 -31.35 -12.20 16.26
C LYS A 813 -30.70 -13.53 15.93
N LYS A 814 -31.50 -14.59 16.06
CA LYS A 814 -31.08 -15.95 15.73
C LYS A 814 -31.26 -16.20 14.23
N ASN A 815 -30.26 -16.83 13.62
CA ASN A 815 -30.34 -17.33 12.24
C ASN A 815 -31.21 -18.60 12.18
N GLU A 816 -31.38 -19.17 10.98
CA GLU A 816 -32.18 -20.40 10.75
C GLU A 816 -31.73 -21.57 11.64
N ASP A 817 -30.43 -21.63 11.99
CA ASP A 817 -29.84 -22.64 12.88
C ASP A 817 -29.96 -22.32 14.39
N GLY A 818 -30.65 -21.24 14.77
CA GLY A 818 -30.83 -20.82 16.17
C GLY A 818 -29.62 -20.11 16.80
N ILE A 819 -28.57 -19.83 16.02
CA ILE A 819 -27.35 -19.16 16.46
C ILE A 819 -27.47 -17.64 16.30
N SER A 820 -27.20 -16.89 17.35
CA SER A 820 -27.12 -15.41 17.33
C SER A 820 -25.71 -14.93 16.98
N ILE A 821 -25.58 -13.72 16.43
CA ILE A 821 -24.28 -13.10 16.11
C ILE A 821 -23.39 -13.00 17.36
N LEU A 822 -23.96 -12.61 18.51
CA LEU A 822 -23.20 -12.49 19.75
C LEU A 822 -22.58 -13.83 20.19
N PHE A 823 -23.40 -14.88 20.26
CA PHE A 823 -22.94 -16.24 20.56
C PHE A 823 -21.82 -16.71 19.62
N TYR A 824 -21.95 -16.44 18.32
CA TYR A 824 -20.95 -16.80 17.32
C TYR A 824 -19.60 -16.09 17.60
N LEU A 825 -19.63 -14.79 17.87
CA LEU A 825 -18.43 -14.01 18.17
C LEU A 825 -17.73 -14.45 19.47
N GLN A 826 -18.50 -14.73 20.53
CA GLN A 826 -17.96 -15.27 21.78
C GLN A 826 -17.23 -16.60 21.58
N LYS A 827 -17.72 -17.47 20.67
CA LYS A 827 -17.10 -18.78 20.40
C LYS A 827 -15.85 -18.69 19.54
N ILE A 828 -15.75 -17.70 18.64
CA ILE A 828 -14.55 -17.49 17.83
C ILE A 828 -13.45 -16.77 18.61
N PHE A 829 -13.82 -15.82 19.48
CA PHE A 829 -12.89 -14.97 20.23
C PHE A 829 -13.04 -15.14 21.75
N PRO A 830 -12.80 -16.35 22.30
CA PRO A 830 -13.03 -16.62 23.72
C PRO A 830 -12.05 -15.88 24.65
N ASP A 831 -10.82 -15.69 24.22
CA ASP A 831 -9.77 -14.95 24.93
C ASP A 831 -10.07 -13.45 24.95
N GLU A 832 -10.52 -12.89 23.82
CA GLU A 832 -10.89 -11.48 23.74
C GLU A 832 -12.18 -11.17 24.50
N TRP A 833 -13.12 -12.12 24.55
CA TRP A 833 -14.32 -12.01 25.38
C TRP A 833 -13.97 -11.93 26.86
N LYS A 834 -13.02 -12.76 27.33
CA LYS A 834 -12.50 -12.70 28.70
C LYS A 834 -11.84 -11.34 29.00
N ASN A 835 -11.04 -10.81 28.09
CA ASN A 835 -10.41 -9.50 28.26
C ASN A 835 -11.43 -8.35 28.29
N PHE A 836 -12.49 -8.46 27.50
CA PHE A 836 -13.63 -7.53 27.50
C PHE A 836 -14.35 -7.53 28.84
N LEU A 837 -14.75 -8.69 29.36
CA LEU A 837 -15.39 -8.81 30.67
C LEU A 837 -14.49 -8.22 31.79
N ALA A 838 -13.19 -8.53 31.75
CA ALA A 838 -12.21 -7.94 32.66
C ALA A 838 -12.06 -6.41 32.52
N ARG A 839 -12.34 -5.83 31.35
CA ARG A 839 -12.30 -4.37 31.11
C ARG A 839 -13.47 -3.67 31.79
N ILE A 840 -14.66 -4.25 31.69
CA ILE A 840 -15.89 -3.72 32.29
C ILE A 840 -16.07 -4.13 33.75
N GLY A 841 -15.13 -4.87 34.34
CA GLY A 841 -15.14 -5.27 35.75
C GLY A 841 -16.13 -6.41 36.06
N ARG A 842 -16.41 -7.28 35.09
CA ARG A 842 -17.31 -8.42 35.23
C ARG A 842 -16.54 -9.74 35.18
N ASP A 843 -17.04 -10.74 35.91
CA ASP A 843 -16.52 -12.11 35.88
C ASP A 843 -17.14 -12.94 34.74
N GLU A 844 -16.45 -14.01 34.33
CA GLU A 844 -16.93 -14.93 33.27
C GLU A 844 -18.27 -15.62 33.60
N SER A 845 -18.67 -15.64 34.87
CA SER A 845 -19.94 -16.19 35.36
C SER A 845 -21.10 -15.21 35.37
N ALA A 846 -20.88 -13.94 34.99
CA ALA A 846 -21.94 -12.93 34.95
C ALA A 846 -23.02 -13.32 33.92
N LEU A 847 -24.30 -13.16 34.28
CA LEU A 847 -25.40 -13.44 33.35
C LEU A 847 -25.39 -12.41 32.21
N GLU A 848 -25.59 -12.87 30.97
CA GLU A 848 -25.66 -11.98 29.79
C GLU A 848 -26.75 -10.91 29.92
N SER A 849 -27.84 -11.19 30.67
CA SER A 849 -28.90 -10.22 30.95
C SER A 849 -28.38 -8.97 31.66
N GLU A 850 -27.38 -9.10 32.53
CA GLU A 850 -26.83 -7.97 33.28
C GLU A 850 -26.08 -6.99 32.37
N LEU A 851 -25.51 -7.46 31.24
CA LEU A 851 -24.83 -6.63 30.26
C LEU A 851 -25.81 -5.78 29.42
N PHE A 852 -27.07 -6.24 29.29
CA PHE A 852 -28.10 -5.54 28.54
C PHE A 852 -28.83 -4.48 29.38
N ASP A 853 -28.89 -4.67 30.71
CA ASP A 853 -29.63 -3.80 31.62
C ASP A 853 -28.92 -2.47 31.88
N SER A 854 -27.58 -2.42 31.77
CA SER A 854 -26.79 -1.20 31.90
C SER A 854 -26.58 -0.53 30.53
N PRO A 855 -27.02 0.73 30.32
CA PRO A 855 -26.91 1.41 29.02
C PRO A 855 -25.44 1.57 28.57
N ASN A 856 -24.51 1.78 29.50
CA ASN A 856 -23.09 1.92 29.18
C ASN A 856 -22.45 0.58 28.78
N GLU A 857 -22.73 -0.49 29.53
CA GLU A 857 -22.24 -1.84 29.22
C GLU A 857 -22.83 -2.36 27.91
N SER A 858 -24.10 -2.04 27.64
CA SER A 858 -24.76 -2.38 26.37
C SER A 858 -24.09 -1.72 25.17
N LEU A 859 -23.59 -0.49 25.33
CA LEU A 859 -22.89 0.24 24.29
C LEU A 859 -21.50 -0.36 24.05
N GLU A 860 -20.76 -0.65 25.13
CA GLU A 860 -19.46 -1.33 25.09
C GLU A 860 -19.56 -2.71 24.42
N LEU A 861 -20.61 -3.47 24.71
CA LEU A 861 -20.88 -4.75 24.05
C LEU A 861 -21.11 -4.59 22.55
N ARG A 862 -21.86 -3.56 22.15
CA ARG A 862 -22.11 -3.27 20.72
C ARG A 862 -20.84 -2.84 20.01
N PHE A 863 -19.98 -2.05 20.65
CA PHE A 863 -18.65 -1.71 20.11
C PHE A 863 -17.79 -2.95 19.97
N TRP A 864 -17.68 -3.77 21.02
CA TRP A 864 -16.92 -5.02 21.01
C TRP A 864 -17.35 -5.95 19.86
N ALA A 865 -18.66 -6.12 19.66
CA ALA A 865 -19.19 -6.95 18.58
C ALA A 865 -18.97 -6.32 17.20
N SER A 866 -19.16 -5.00 17.06
CA SER A 866 -19.01 -4.30 15.79
C SER A 866 -17.55 -4.23 15.35
N TYR A 867 -16.61 -4.03 16.27
CA TYR A 867 -15.18 -4.12 15.98
C TYR A 867 -14.75 -5.50 15.47
N ARG A 868 -15.53 -6.57 15.71
CA ARG A 868 -15.23 -7.92 15.20
C ARG A 868 -15.99 -8.26 13.93
N GLY A 869 -17.22 -7.77 13.81
CA GLY A 869 -18.13 -8.13 12.72
C GLY A 869 -18.38 -7.06 11.66
N GLN A 870 -17.88 -5.83 11.80
CA GLN A 870 -18.09 -4.74 10.84
C GLN A 870 -16.78 -4.04 10.49
N THR A 871 -16.52 -3.89 9.18
CA THR A 871 -15.29 -3.27 8.68
C THR A 871 -15.24 -1.77 8.98
N LEU A 872 -16.37 -1.07 8.82
CA LEU A 872 -16.47 0.38 9.04
C LEU A 872 -16.42 0.78 10.52
N ALA A 873 -16.71 -0.14 11.44
CA ALA A 873 -16.55 0.14 12.86
C ALA A 873 -15.08 0.41 13.22
N ARG A 874 -14.14 -0.18 12.47
CA ARG A 874 -12.68 -0.09 12.72
C ARG A 874 -12.02 1.14 12.11
N THR A 875 -12.74 1.92 11.31
CA THR A 875 -12.24 3.10 10.57
C THR A 875 -12.81 4.36 11.18
#